data_AF-A0A8T9C422-F1
#
_entry.id   AF-A0A8T9C422-F1
#
_cell.length_a   1.000
_cell.length_b   1.000
_cell.length_c   1.000
_cell.angle_alpha   90.00
_cell.angle_beta   90.00
_cell.angle_gamma   90.00
#
_symmetry.space_group_name_H-M   'P 1'
#
loop_
_entity.id
_entity.type
_entity.pdbx_description
1 polymer ?
#
loop_
_entity_poly.entity_id
_entity_poly.type
_entity_poly.pdbx_seq_one_letter_code
_entity_poly.pdbx_strand_id
1 'polypeptide(L)'
;MTRKQPSKPGSKPLEGEGAKNTVEDMHFNSHDSCLDIRVITHNIRYATESPFEGEERWPIRSPRLCSELIFNSTSIPETFICLQEVLHTQLVDVLFSLNESAPGNEWGYIGVGRDDGKHAGEYSPIFYRTSIWAVKRWRTVWLSETPSKPSKGWDAGNPRIVTVGVFQHAKTGKQVLVMNTHLDNKGVRSREESAKIILNVVESETKTVDPSAVLLAGDFNSPPDDGAYQVMTGPNSAMEDVGVKISVRRRYGNEMTFTSFGHVDNDPSRIDFIFSRKSDHLKYKTYAVLANRFDDGGGNDCVVRAKARPMRSRNMRSSTLPNKNHSPIFDDSEFSINLPPVSSPDTRKDILALHRRHKEFFGEDGPSESRGSQNSSDQLQTGPLLIEQRKISLSDSQELLSIFRLKAPFFPFVDIPIDATVPSLSKSSPFLLLAVLTCASIKDAQLFTQMNNEFRRVLSLKVIVEGQKSLDFLQGLLVYLAWYPMLVNPKNNQSFMYMNLAVSLATDLGLDQAYPNLSSFSAICAEGLIENDMFTQAAKKAYLGCYFLSSSLSLGFQKPNSFQYRQLMDIHLGSLAESESKGDIHSLIRLQRLNERISDLHANKQLAGDPRLDSLNAELNAQIFLNELQEWRGSVPDDLSTTRSFIALSERFVGLSIYSYELGFHRKPYREHLRSPQSKELVIQSHLTNCLDAAKRFFECLLSLPESSYLSFTFVQWGLMVQAVLILSRLTFLMAANRGWNSDAARTNVPLVMYLDCLCYRFQHLSSTKVSPEDSEHPKNPDVLYVFKLLLASVKKSYERRIGNIKPETFAIDFGNGAGPARGHCPILDPNLRTFLSSPEDSTYGGSFNRNSATSDRQHFGMPLYHDLWATMTCNWAGSI
;
A
#
# COMPACT_ATOMS: atom_id res chain seq x y z
N MET A 1 30.69 54.34 -20.65
CA MET A 1 32.08 54.26 -21.16
C MET A 1 32.66 52.93 -20.67
N THR A 2 33.12 52.00 -21.51
CA THR A 2 34.49 51.95 -22.09
C THR A 2 35.59 52.14 -21.03
N ARG A 3 36.61 51.27 -20.93
CA ARG A 3 37.39 50.65 -22.01
C ARG A 3 37.98 49.28 -21.60
N LYS A 4 38.31 48.43 -22.59
CA LYS A 4 39.24 47.28 -22.42
C LYS A 4 40.69 47.79 -22.39
N GLN A 5 41.62 47.08 -21.74
CA GLN A 5 42.70 46.33 -22.43
C GLN A 5 43.50 45.39 -21.49
N PRO A 6 44.28 44.40 -22.02
CA PRO A 6 44.93 43.35 -21.23
C PRO A 6 46.46 43.22 -21.53
N SER A 7 47.02 42.00 -21.47
CA SER A 7 48.31 41.50 -22.03
C SER A 7 49.54 41.52 -21.08
N LYS A 8 50.55 40.64 -21.20
CA LYS A 8 50.70 39.33 -21.90
C LYS A 8 51.91 38.53 -21.31
N PRO A 9 52.12 37.24 -21.65
CA PRO A 9 53.21 36.38 -21.12
C PRO A 9 54.28 35.96 -22.16
N GLY A 10 55.27 35.18 -21.69
CA GLY A 10 56.18 34.28 -22.45
C GLY A 10 56.84 33.28 -21.46
N SER A 11 57.48 32.16 -21.84
CA SER A 11 57.71 31.43 -23.10
C SER A 11 57.98 29.93 -22.72
N LYS A 12 57.68 28.85 -23.46
CA LYS A 12 58.01 28.41 -24.85
C LYS A 12 59.53 28.28 -25.13
N PRO A 13 60.02 27.36 -26.01
CA PRO A 13 59.34 26.29 -26.80
C PRO A 13 60.13 24.94 -26.91
N LEU A 14 59.88 24.21 -28.03
CA LEU A 14 60.54 23.02 -28.66
C LEU A 14 59.80 21.67 -28.41
N GLU A 15 59.18 21.00 -29.40
CA GLU A 15 59.62 20.42 -30.71
C GLU A 15 60.29 19.03 -30.53
N GLY A 16 59.95 17.96 -31.27
CA GLY A 16 59.00 17.80 -32.40
C GLY A 16 58.58 16.33 -32.69
N GLU A 17 58.10 16.07 -33.92
CA GLU A 17 57.53 14.80 -34.44
C GLU A 17 58.59 13.67 -34.62
N GLY A 18 58.31 12.36 -34.76
CA GLY A 18 57.07 11.57 -34.77
C GLY A 18 57.27 10.11 -35.29
N ALA A 19 56.19 9.30 -35.32
CA ALA A 19 56.00 8.00 -36.02
C ALA A 19 56.54 6.62 -35.49
N LYS A 20 55.57 5.80 -35.04
CA LYS A 20 55.32 4.34 -35.29
C LYS A 20 56.32 3.20 -34.91
N ASN A 21 55.80 2.32 -34.04
CA ASN A 21 55.80 0.84 -34.08
C ASN A 21 57.11 0.02 -34.05
N THR A 22 57.34 -0.69 -32.94
CA THR A 22 57.55 -2.16 -32.93
C THR A 22 57.17 -2.77 -31.56
N VAL A 23 57.41 -4.06 -31.31
CA VAL A 23 56.75 -4.88 -30.27
C VAL A 23 57.76 -5.42 -29.22
N GLU A 24 57.24 -5.81 -28.06
CA GLU A 24 57.94 -6.34 -26.86
C GLU A 24 58.84 -5.30 -26.13
N ASP A 25 59.03 -5.35 -24.81
CA ASP A 25 58.79 -6.46 -23.87
C ASP A 25 58.08 -6.03 -22.55
N MET A 26 57.58 -7.00 -21.76
CA MET A 26 56.78 -6.74 -20.56
C MET A 26 57.62 -6.55 -19.28
N HIS A 27 57.67 -5.32 -18.77
CA HIS A 27 58.05 -5.04 -17.38
C HIS A 27 56.93 -4.26 -16.67
N PHE A 28 56.03 -5.01 -16.00
CA PHE A 28 55.04 -4.44 -15.09
C PHE A 28 55.72 -3.94 -13.80
N ASN A 29 56.18 -2.69 -13.82
CA ASN A 29 56.64 -2.02 -12.61
C ASN A 29 55.46 -1.87 -11.64
N SER A 30 55.53 -2.56 -10.50
CA SER A 30 54.46 -2.62 -9.50
C SER A 30 54.39 -1.33 -8.68
N HIS A 31 53.89 -0.25 -9.29
CA HIS A 31 53.54 0.96 -8.54
C HIS A 31 52.43 0.64 -7.53
N ASP A 32 52.72 0.91 -6.26
CA ASP A 32 51.86 0.57 -5.14
C ASP A 32 50.50 1.29 -5.21
N SER A 33 49.48 0.56 -5.66
CA SER A 33 48.16 1.14 -5.89
C SER A 33 47.40 1.34 -4.58
N CYS A 34 46.97 2.58 -4.36
CA CYS A 34 46.04 2.95 -3.30
C CYS A 34 44.68 2.29 -3.60
N LEU A 35 44.18 1.47 -2.67
CA LEU A 35 42.93 0.75 -2.83
C LEU A 35 41.77 1.56 -2.23
N ASP A 36 40.81 1.94 -3.06
CA ASP A 36 39.68 2.80 -2.69
C ASP A 36 38.51 2.00 -2.12
N ILE A 37 38.61 1.60 -0.85
CA ILE A 37 37.56 0.81 -0.18
C ILE A 37 36.38 1.71 0.22
N ARG A 38 35.16 1.22 0.01
CA ARG A 38 33.92 1.77 0.59
C ARG A 38 33.34 0.79 1.59
N VAL A 39 32.86 1.30 2.72
CA VAL A 39 32.09 0.53 3.72
C VAL A 39 30.75 1.22 3.90
N ILE A 40 29.67 0.45 3.82
CA ILE A 40 28.31 0.86 4.15
C ILE A 40 27.92 0.11 5.43
N THR A 41 27.45 0.81 6.45
CA THR A 41 26.79 0.21 7.63
C THR A 41 25.33 0.64 7.64
N HIS A 42 24.40 -0.29 7.84
CA HIS A 42 22.97 0.02 7.87
C HIS A 42 22.20 -1.06 8.67
N ASN A 43 21.65 -0.69 9.82
CA ASN A 43 20.65 -1.53 10.48
C ASN A 43 19.39 -1.49 9.60
N ILE A 44 19.08 -2.60 8.92
CA ILE A 44 18.00 -2.63 7.92
C ILE A 44 16.62 -2.86 8.55
N ARG A 45 16.56 -2.99 9.88
CA ARG A 45 15.37 -3.29 10.69
C ARG A 45 14.73 -4.64 10.36
N TYR A 46 14.61 -5.54 11.34
CA TYR A 46 14.09 -6.90 11.07
C TYR A 46 12.67 -6.88 10.47
N ALA A 47 12.32 -7.92 9.73
CA ALA A 47 11.00 -8.05 9.10
C ALA A 47 9.91 -8.39 10.13
N THR A 48 9.59 -7.44 10.99
CA THR A 48 8.55 -7.59 12.02
C THR A 48 7.16 -7.74 11.39
N GLU A 49 6.39 -8.70 11.88
CA GLU A 49 4.97 -8.84 11.57
C GLU A 49 4.11 -7.77 12.27
N SER A 50 4.62 -7.28 13.42
CA SER A 50 4.02 -6.23 14.24
C SER A 50 4.94 -4.99 14.25
N PRO A 51 4.91 -4.14 13.21
CA PRO A 51 5.60 -2.86 13.20
C PRO A 51 5.01 -1.89 14.22
N PHE A 52 5.82 -0.94 14.69
CA PHE A 52 5.36 0.20 15.48
C PHE A 52 4.96 1.39 14.58
N GLU A 53 4.52 2.49 15.19
CA GLU A 53 4.05 3.69 14.49
C GLU A 53 5.11 4.23 13.50
N GLY A 54 4.74 4.35 12.23
CA GLY A 54 5.64 4.78 11.16
C GLY A 54 6.65 3.73 10.66
N GLU A 55 6.78 2.56 11.30
CA GLU A 55 7.62 1.48 10.79
C GLU A 55 6.94 0.80 9.59
N GLU A 56 7.44 1.08 8.39
CA GLU A 56 6.98 0.40 7.17
C GLU A 56 7.35 -1.10 7.18
N ARG A 57 6.52 -1.94 6.56
CA ARG A 57 6.77 -3.39 6.50
C ARG A 57 7.91 -3.73 5.55
N TRP A 58 8.62 -4.85 5.80
CA TRP A 58 9.77 -5.26 4.99
C TRP A 58 9.52 -5.28 3.46
N PRO A 59 8.40 -5.80 2.91
CA PRO A 59 8.14 -5.74 1.47
C PRO A 59 7.98 -4.32 0.88
N ILE A 60 7.74 -3.31 1.72
CA ILE A 60 7.65 -1.90 1.31
C ILE A 60 9.03 -1.22 1.42
N ARG A 61 9.80 -1.57 2.47
CA ARG A 61 11.17 -1.07 2.69
C ARG A 61 12.18 -1.69 1.72
N SER A 62 12.09 -2.99 1.47
CA SER A 62 13.09 -3.80 0.76
C SER A 62 13.43 -3.27 -0.65
N PRO A 63 12.48 -3.03 -1.58
CA PRO A 63 12.84 -2.60 -2.94
C PRO A 63 13.57 -1.25 -2.97
N ARG A 64 13.18 -0.34 -2.07
CA ARG A 64 13.80 0.98 -1.91
C ARG A 64 15.19 0.89 -1.27
N LEU A 65 15.33 0.09 -0.22
CA LEU A 65 16.60 -0.17 0.47
C LEU A 65 17.60 -0.88 -0.44
N CYS A 66 17.17 -1.89 -1.20
CA CYS A 66 17.99 -2.54 -2.22
C CYS A 66 18.44 -1.51 -3.28
N SER A 67 17.53 -0.66 -3.76
CA SER A 67 17.88 0.41 -4.72
C SER A 67 18.93 1.39 -4.17
N GLU A 68 18.84 1.75 -2.88
CA GLU A 68 19.83 2.59 -2.19
C GLU A 68 21.20 1.88 -2.09
N LEU A 69 21.22 0.61 -1.69
CA LEU A 69 22.45 -0.19 -1.59
C LEU A 69 23.13 -0.38 -2.95
N ILE A 70 22.35 -0.60 -4.01
CA ILE A 70 22.83 -0.70 -5.40
C ILE A 70 23.43 0.65 -5.82
N PHE A 71 22.69 1.76 -5.67
CA PHE A 71 23.16 3.10 -6.03
C PHE A 71 24.46 3.46 -5.30
N ASN A 72 24.53 3.27 -3.98
CA ASN A 72 25.69 3.62 -3.17
C ASN A 72 26.89 2.68 -3.32
N SER A 73 26.73 1.50 -3.92
CA SER A 73 27.82 0.54 -4.17
C SER A 73 28.25 0.47 -5.64
N THR A 74 27.50 1.06 -6.58
CA THR A 74 27.77 0.98 -8.04
C THR A 74 29.10 1.62 -8.41
N SER A 75 29.43 2.82 -7.88
CA SER A 75 30.60 3.58 -8.31
C SER A 75 31.95 3.10 -7.76
N ILE A 76 31.96 2.17 -6.80
CA ILE A 76 33.19 1.62 -6.20
C ILE A 76 33.06 0.09 -6.13
N PRO A 77 33.73 -0.68 -7.02
CA PRO A 77 33.73 -2.13 -7.00
C PRO A 77 34.10 -2.71 -5.63
N GLU A 78 35.11 -2.12 -4.99
CA GLU A 78 35.71 -2.44 -3.69
C GLU A 78 34.81 -2.05 -2.48
N THR A 79 33.49 -2.18 -2.62
CA THR A 79 32.50 -1.90 -1.55
C THR A 79 32.23 -3.14 -0.70
N PHE A 80 32.20 -2.95 0.62
CA PHE A 80 31.60 -3.86 1.60
C PHE A 80 30.28 -3.29 2.12
N ILE A 81 29.25 -4.12 2.24
CA ILE A 81 27.96 -3.75 2.83
C ILE A 81 27.74 -4.58 4.09
N CYS A 82 27.64 -3.91 5.23
CA CYS A 82 27.51 -4.48 6.56
C CYS A 82 26.14 -4.14 7.14
N LEU A 83 25.28 -5.14 7.28
CA LEU A 83 23.88 -4.95 7.66
C LEU A 83 23.59 -5.47 9.07
N GLN A 84 22.56 -4.95 9.74
CA GLN A 84 22.11 -5.42 11.05
C GLN A 84 20.60 -5.70 11.06
N GLU A 85 20.13 -6.49 12.03
CA GLU A 85 18.76 -7.01 12.14
C GLU A 85 18.27 -7.90 10.95
N VAL A 86 19.19 -8.49 10.19
CA VAL A 86 18.83 -9.21 8.95
C VAL A 86 18.31 -10.62 9.26
N LEU A 87 17.02 -10.89 9.06
CA LEU A 87 16.51 -12.27 9.05
C LEU A 87 16.88 -13.01 7.75
N HIS A 88 16.91 -14.35 7.77
CA HIS A 88 17.34 -15.15 6.61
C HIS A 88 16.58 -14.86 5.30
N THR A 89 15.30 -14.51 5.37
CA THR A 89 14.52 -14.06 4.20
C THR A 89 15.03 -12.73 3.66
N GLN A 90 15.23 -11.74 4.52
CA GLN A 90 15.77 -10.41 4.17
C GLN A 90 17.18 -10.52 3.57
N LEU A 91 17.98 -11.46 4.07
CA LEU A 91 19.32 -11.78 3.55
C LEU A 91 19.26 -12.25 2.10
N VAL A 92 18.32 -13.15 1.78
CA VAL A 92 18.09 -13.67 0.42
C VAL A 92 17.54 -12.59 -0.50
N ASP A 93 16.58 -11.77 -0.03
CA ASP A 93 16.00 -10.67 -0.81
C ASP A 93 17.09 -9.66 -1.23
N VAL A 94 17.93 -9.22 -0.28
CA VAL A 94 19.02 -8.27 -0.54
C VAL A 94 20.08 -8.90 -1.45
N LEU A 95 20.45 -10.17 -1.24
CA LEU A 95 21.39 -10.88 -2.10
C LEU A 95 20.88 -11.01 -3.54
N PHE A 96 19.58 -11.24 -3.72
CA PHE A 96 18.95 -11.35 -5.02
C PHE A 96 19.00 -10.01 -5.78
N SER A 97 18.51 -8.91 -5.18
CA SER A 97 18.51 -7.60 -5.84
C SER A 97 19.92 -7.05 -6.13
N LEU A 98 20.89 -7.31 -5.24
CA LEU A 98 22.29 -6.94 -5.47
C LEU A 98 22.90 -7.69 -6.66
N ASN A 99 22.49 -8.93 -6.92
CA ASN A 99 22.98 -9.73 -8.05
C ASN A 99 22.22 -9.48 -9.36
N GLU A 100 20.90 -9.29 -9.32
CA GLU A 100 20.08 -8.92 -10.48
C GLU A 100 20.63 -7.66 -11.18
N SER A 101 21.04 -6.68 -10.38
CA SER A 101 21.60 -5.40 -10.84
C SER A 101 23.09 -5.45 -11.24
N ALA A 102 23.77 -6.59 -11.10
CA ALA A 102 25.23 -6.72 -11.29
C ALA A 102 25.67 -7.90 -12.19
N PRO A 103 25.20 -8.03 -13.45
CA PRO A 103 25.62 -9.11 -14.36
C PRO A 103 27.15 -9.22 -14.50
N GLY A 104 27.71 -10.38 -14.18
CA GLY A 104 29.16 -10.65 -14.24
C GLY A 104 29.98 -10.00 -13.11
N ASN A 105 29.34 -9.46 -12.07
CA ASN A 105 30.02 -8.80 -10.95
C ASN A 105 29.37 -9.16 -9.60
N GLU A 106 29.19 -10.48 -9.41
CA GLU A 106 28.35 -11.08 -8.37
C GLU A 106 28.72 -10.69 -6.94
N TRP A 107 27.70 -10.54 -6.11
CA TRP A 107 27.79 -10.37 -4.67
C TRP A 107 27.66 -11.70 -3.94
N GLY A 108 28.60 -11.98 -3.05
CA GLY A 108 28.50 -12.99 -2.01
C GLY A 108 28.33 -12.35 -0.64
N TYR A 109 28.11 -13.17 0.38
CA TYR A 109 28.10 -12.73 1.78
C TYR A 109 28.83 -13.72 2.70
N ILE A 110 29.15 -13.28 3.93
CA ILE A 110 29.53 -14.14 5.06
C ILE A 110 28.72 -13.75 6.30
N GLY A 111 28.62 -14.68 7.27
CA GLY A 111 27.84 -14.54 8.50
C GLY A 111 26.70 -15.55 8.60
N VAL A 112 26.24 -15.80 9.83
CA VAL A 112 25.17 -16.77 10.16
C VAL A 112 24.14 -16.13 11.09
N GLY A 113 22.96 -16.76 11.19
CA GLY A 113 21.93 -16.42 12.16
C GLY A 113 22.41 -16.64 13.60
N ARG A 114 22.15 -15.65 14.47
CA ARG A 114 22.70 -15.62 15.84
C ARG A 114 22.10 -16.64 16.81
N ASP A 115 20.95 -17.24 16.51
CA ASP A 115 20.23 -18.09 17.46
C ASP A 115 20.66 -19.57 17.38
N ASP A 116 21.07 -20.05 16.19
CA ASP A 116 21.53 -21.43 15.96
C ASP A 116 22.94 -21.55 15.35
N GLY A 117 23.54 -20.44 14.91
CA GLY A 117 24.81 -20.44 14.18
C GLY A 117 24.69 -20.92 12.73
N LYS A 118 23.48 -20.94 12.18
CA LYS A 118 23.18 -21.26 10.78
C LYS A 118 22.20 -20.23 10.22
N HIS A 119 20.89 -20.46 10.32
CA HIS A 119 19.85 -19.66 9.68
C HIS A 119 18.81 -19.06 10.64
N ALA A 120 18.83 -19.39 11.93
CA ALA A 120 17.86 -18.89 12.91
C ALA A 120 18.31 -17.57 13.56
N GLY A 121 17.35 -16.65 13.73
CA GLY A 121 17.59 -15.34 14.30
C GLY A 121 18.12 -14.31 13.31
N GLU A 122 18.43 -13.12 13.83
CA GLU A 122 19.06 -12.04 13.07
C GLU A 122 20.53 -12.38 12.77
N TYR A 123 21.00 -11.98 11.59
CA TYR A 123 22.39 -12.00 11.16
C TYR A 123 23.02 -10.61 11.32
N SER A 124 24.36 -10.58 11.37
CA SER A 124 25.17 -9.39 11.05
C SER A 124 26.06 -9.72 9.83
N PRO A 125 25.50 -9.76 8.60
CA PRO A 125 26.22 -10.26 7.43
C PRO A 125 27.17 -9.21 6.84
N ILE A 126 28.20 -9.67 6.14
CA ILE A 126 29.09 -8.82 5.33
C ILE A 126 28.97 -9.25 3.88
N PHE A 127 28.38 -8.38 3.04
CA PHE A 127 28.32 -8.57 1.58
C PHE A 127 29.54 -7.95 0.90
N TYR A 128 30.01 -8.62 -0.15
CA TYR A 128 31.20 -8.25 -0.94
C TYR A 128 31.05 -8.78 -2.37
N ARG A 129 31.75 -8.17 -3.33
CA ARG A 129 31.81 -8.70 -4.71
C ARG A 129 32.86 -9.79 -4.85
N THR A 130 32.46 -10.98 -5.30
CA THR A 130 33.31 -12.19 -5.35
C THR A 130 34.46 -12.05 -6.37
N SER A 131 34.23 -11.32 -7.45
CA SER A 131 35.20 -10.93 -8.48
C SER A 131 36.31 -9.99 -7.97
N ILE A 132 36.05 -9.27 -6.88
CA ILE A 132 36.95 -8.25 -6.31
C ILE A 132 37.65 -8.77 -5.05
N TRP A 133 36.94 -9.54 -4.21
CA TRP A 133 37.41 -9.98 -2.90
C TRP A 133 37.29 -11.50 -2.72
N ALA A 134 38.42 -12.17 -2.55
CA ALA A 134 38.47 -13.58 -2.18
C ALA A 134 38.51 -13.71 -0.64
N VAL A 135 37.50 -14.35 -0.04
CA VAL A 135 37.51 -14.68 1.40
C VAL A 135 38.58 -15.74 1.68
N LYS A 136 39.48 -15.45 2.63
CA LYS A 136 40.54 -16.39 3.06
C LYS A 136 40.17 -17.18 4.30
N ARG A 137 39.51 -16.51 5.24
CA ARG A 137 38.90 -17.09 6.44
C ARG A 137 37.75 -16.20 6.88
N TRP A 138 36.73 -16.80 7.46
CA TRP A 138 35.70 -16.08 8.20
C TRP A 138 35.19 -16.92 9.36
N ARG A 139 34.61 -16.25 10.37
CA ARG A 139 33.85 -16.89 11.46
C ARG A 139 32.82 -15.92 12.02
N THR A 140 31.85 -16.45 12.74
CA THR A 140 30.98 -15.67 13.62
C THR A 140 31.35 -15.98 15.07
N VAL A 141 31.36 -14.95 15.91
CA VAL A 141 31.75 -15.01 17.32
C VAL A 141 30.58 -14.46 18.14
N TRP A 142 30.12 -15.23 19.14
CA TRP A 142 29.07 -14.79 20.05
C TRP A 142 29.63 -13.87 21.12
N LEU A 143 28.85 -12.86 21.47
CA LEU A 143 29.26 -11.80 22.38
C LEU A 143 28.78 -12.15 23.80
N SER A 144 29.51 -13.10 24.41
CA SER A 144 29.15 -13.77 25.66
C SER A 144 30.38 -14.37 26.34
N GLU A 145 30.18 -14.95 27.52
CA GLU A 145 31.16 -15.78 28.23
C GLU A 145 31.52 -17.09 27.48
N THR A 146 30.81 -17.46 26.41
CA THR A 146 31.16 -18.61 25.56
C THR A 146 31.16 -18.27 24.05
N PRO A 147 32.16 -17.52 23.54
CA PRO A 147 32.11 -16.92 22.21
C PRO A 147 32.07 -17.89 21.01
N SER A 148 32.38 -19.17 21.23
CA SER A 148 32.47 -20.19 20.18
C SER A 148 31.16 -20.94 19.88
N LYS A 149 30.03 -20.55 20.51
CA LYS A 149 28.73 -21.22 20.34
C LYS A 149 27.54 -20.27 20.53
N PRO A 150 26.36 -20.56 19.94
CA PRO A 150 25.12 -19.85 20.24
C PRO A 150 24.88 -19.69 21.74
N SER A 151 24.87 -18.44 22.18
CA SER A 151 24.81 -18.07 23.60
C SER A 151 24.49 -16.58 23.76
N LYS A 152 24.04 -16.23 24.96
CA LYS A 152 23.65 -14.89 25.39
C LYS A 152 24.57 -14.45 26.51
N GLY A 153 25.17 -13.26 26.40
CA GLY A 153 26.11 -12.72 27.39
C GLY A 153 25.45 -11.89 28.49
N TRP A 154 25.90 -12.06 29.73
CA TRP A 154 25.58 -11.22 30.89
C TRP A 154 24.10 -10.79 31.01
N ASP A 155 23.82 -9.48 30.91
CA ASP A 155 22.55 -8.80 31.13
C ASP A 155 21.81 -8.44 29.83
N ALA A 156 22.23 -9.00 28.68
CA ALA A 156 21.63 -8.72 27.38
C ALA A 156 20.11 -9.01 27.30
N GLY A 157 19.44 -8.51 26.27
CA GLY A 157 18.13 -8.98 25.83
C GLY A 157 18.23 -10.34 25.13
N ASN A 158 19.06 -10.44 24.10
CA ASN A 158 19.14 -11.56 23.15
C ASN A 158 20.58 -12.11 23.00
N PRO A 159 20.78 -13.27 22.34
CA PRO A 159 22.09 -13.59 21.76
C PRO A 159 22.56 -12.46 20.83
N ARG A 160 23.86 -12.17 20.81
CA ARG A 160 24.48 -11.15 19.94
C ARG A 160 25.77 -11.70 19.34
N ILE A 161 26.15 -11.20 18.16
CA ILE A 161 27.26 -11.73 17.36
C ILE A 161 28.08 -10.63 16.71
N VAL A 162 29.36 -10.94 16.45
CA VAL A 162 30.18 -10.28 15.45
C VAL A 162 30.57 -11.28 14.35
N THR A 163 30.33 -10.93 13.09
CA THR A 163 30.86 -11.64 11.92
C THR A 163 32.23 -11.06 11.60
N VAL A 164 33.20 -11.94 11.31
CA VAL A 164 34.62 -11.61 11.13
C VAL A 164 35.09 -12.24 9.83
N GLY A 165 35.63 -11.45 8.89
CA GLY A 165 36.14 -11.95 7.61
C GLY A 165 37.47 -11.33 7.23
N VAL A 166 38.41 -12.17 6.76
CA VAL A 166 39.65 -11.73 6.11
C VAL A 166 39.50 -11.90 4.60
N PHE A 167 39.58 -10.79 3.89
CA PHE A 167 39.38 -10.68 2.45
C PHE A 167 40.69 -10.31 1.76
N GLN A 168 41.04 -10.99 0.67
CA GLN A 168 42.15 -10.61 -0.20
C GLN A 168 41.62 -9.95 -1.47
N HIS A 169 42.15 -8.77 -1.82
CA HIS A 169 41.80 -8.10 -3.07
C HIS A 169 42.41 -8.82 -4.27
N ALA A 170 41.58 -9.23 -5.23
CA ALA A 170 41.96 -10.11 -6.33
C ALA A 170 43.09 -9.55 -7.21
N LYS A 171 43.15 -8.22 -7.43
CA LYS A 171 44.13 -7.60 -8.33
C LYS A 171 45.45 -7.18 -7.67
N THR A 172 45.48 -6.99 -6.34
CA THR A 172 46.65 -6.45 -5.63
C THR A 172 47.20 -7.35 -4.53
N GLY A 173 46.51 -8.45 -4.19
CA GLY A 173 46.94 -9.37 -3.13
C GLY A 173 46.86 -8.80 -1.70
N LYS A 174 46.58 -7.50 -1.54
CA LYS A 174 46.41 -6.84 -0.23
C LYS A 174 45.24 -7.47 0.53
N GLN A 175 45.43 -7.70 1.83
CA GLN A 175 44.42 -8.29 2.71
C GLN A 175 43.79 -7.23 3.60
N VAL A 176 42.49 -7.38 3.90
CA VAL A 176 41.76 -6.54 4.85
C VAL A 176 40.94 -7.42 5.79
N LEU A 177 40.83 -6.99 7.04
CA LEU A 177 39.97 -7.60 8.06
C LEU A 177 38.71 -6.74 8.17
N VAL A 178 37.55 -7.28 7.76
CA VAL A 178 36.25 -6.59 7.87
C VAL A 178 35.39 -7.33 8.87
N MET A 179 34.75 -6.59 9.77
CA MET A 179 33.86 -7.11 10.79
C MET A 179 32.53 -6.35 10.80
N ASN A 180 31.47 -7.04 11.21
CA ASN A 180 30.14 -6.48 11.37
C ASN A 180 29.47 -7.02 12.64
N THR A 181 28.86 -6.15 13.44
CA THR A 181 28.24 -6.47 14.73
C THR A 181 26.87 -5.82 14.91
N HIS A 182 26.04 -6.40 15.77
CA HIS A 182 24.88 -5.73 16.39
C HIS A 182 24.95 -5.98 17.90
N LEU A 183 25.23 -4.94 18.69
CA LEU A 183 25.30 -5.05 20.16
C LEU A 183 23.91 -5.01 20.82
N ASP A 184 23.83 -5.25 22.13
CA ASP A 184 22.56 -5.37 22.82
C ASP A 184 21.95 -4.04 23.30
N ASN A 185 20.66 -3.87 23.03
CA ASN A 185 19.90 -2.67 23.38
C ASN A 185 19.47 -2.57 24.85
N LYS A 186 19.63 -3.63 25.66
CA LYS A 186 19.24 -3.64 27.09
C LYS A 186 20.42 -3.77 28.04
N GLY A 187 21.31 -4.73 27.79
CA GLY A 187 22.38 -5.06 28.72
C GLY A 187 23.57 -4.13 28.62
N VAL A 188 23.67 -3.13 29.50
CA VAL A 188 24.78 -2.15 29.54
C VAL A 188 26.12 -2.88 29.72
N ARG A 189 26.19 -3.82 30.67
CA ARG A 189 27.41 -4.62 30.89
C ARG A 189 27.73 -5.48 29.67
N SER A 190 26.71 -6.08 29.04
CA SER A 190 26.89 -6.90 27.85
C SER A 190 27.46 -6.09 26.69
N ARG A 191 27.08 -4.81 26.51
CA ARG A 191 27.70 -3.94 25.49
C ARG A 191 29.17 -3.68 25.77
N GLU A 192 29.53 -3.32 27.00
CA GLU A 192 30.94 -3.09 27.38
C GLU A 192 31.81 -4.34 27.19
N GLU A 193 31.37 -5.49 27.69
CA GLU A 193 32.11 -6.75 27.54
C GLU A 193 32.14 -7.23 26.08
N SER A 194 31.10 -6.95 25.29
CA SER A 194 31.11 -7.18 23.84
C SER A 194 32.20 -6.37 23.13
N ALA A 195 32.35 -5.08 23.49
CA ALA A 195 33.42 -4.24 22.94
C ALA A 195 34.81 -4.79 23.29
N LYS A 196 35.01 -5.27 24.54
CA LYS A 196 36.25 -5.94 24.97
C LYS A 196 36.50 -7.23 24.17
N ILE A 197 35.48 -8.05 23.93
CA ILE A 197 35.57 -9.24 23.06
C ILE A 197 35.97 -8.85 21.63
N ILE A 198 35.36 -7.82 21.05
CA ILE A 198 35.66 -7.38 19.68
C ILE A 198 37.11 -6.86 19.56
N LEU A 199 37.62 -6.13 20.56
CA LEU A 199 39.03 -5.72 20.60
C LEU A 199 39.99 -6.92 20.72
N ASN A 200 39.66 -7.92 21.55
CA ASN A 200 40.42 -9.16 21.64
C ASN A 200 40.38 -9.96 20.32
N VAL A 201 39.26 -9.93 19.59
CA VAL A 201 39.14 -10.51 18.25
C VAL A 201 40.07 -9.80 17.27
N VAL A 202 40.07 -8.46 17.24
CA VAL A 202 41.02 -7.66 16.42
C VAL A 202 42.47 -8.07 16.72
N GLU A 203 42.86 -8.15 17.99
CA GLU A 203 44.21 -8.55 18.38
C GLU A 203 44.54 -9.99 17.93
N SER A 204 43.61 -10.93 18.07
CA SER A 204 43.80 -12.33 17.67
C SER A 204 43.94 -12.51 16.15
N GLU A 205 43.15 -11.78 15.36
CA GLU A 205 43.19 -11.86 13.90
C GLU A 205 44.41 -11.14 13.33
N THR A 206 44.81 -10.02 13.92
CA THR A 206 45.99 -9.23 13.48
C THR A 206 47.34 -9.80 13.95
N LYS A 207 47.33 -10.76 14.89
CA LYS A 207 48.49 -11.64 15.17
C LYS A 207 48.63 -12.81 14.20
N THR A 208 47.59 -13.12 13.41
CA THR A 208 47.53 -14.32 12.55
C THR A 208 47.48 -14.02 11.05
N VAL A 209 47.11 -12.80 10.66
CA VAL A 209 47.34 -12.19 9.34
C VAL A 209 47.75 -10.74 9.59
N ASP A 210 48.57 -10.17 8.70
CA ASP A 210 48.84 -8.73 8.66
C ASP A 210 47.93 -8.04 7.62
N PRO A 211 46.75 -7.50 8.00
CA PRO A 211 45.87 -6.80 7.08
C PRO A 211 46.33 -5.35 6.87
N SER A 212 46.27 -4.88 5.63
CA SER A 212 46.52 -3.48 5.25
C SER A 212 45.43 -2.52 5.77
N ALA A 213 44.27 -3.05 6.17
CA ALA A 213 43.21 -2.31 6.86
C ALA A 213 42.39 -3.25 7.76
N VAL A 214 42.10 -2.83 8.98
CA VAL A 214 41.07 -3.39 9.86
C VAL A 214 39.89 -2.44 9.91
N LEU A 215 38.70 -2.95 9.60
CA LEU A 215 37.46 -2.19 9.48
C LEU A 215 36.35 -2.91 10.26
N LEU A 216 35.60 -2.17 11.06
CA LEU A 216 34.50 -2.69 11.89
C LEU A 216 33.28 -1.79 11.71
N ALA A 217 32.21 -2.36 11.17
CA ALA A 217 30.90 -1.73 11.06
C ALA A 217 29.94 -2.30 12.12
N GLY A 218 28.86 -1.58 12.42
CA GLY A 218 27.80 -2.11 13.26
C GLY A 218 26.85 -1.08 13.83
N ASP A 219 25.72 -1.58 14.34
CA ASP A 219 24.88 -0.92 15.33
C ASP A 219 25.40 -1.32 16.72
N PHE A 220 25.85 -0.34 17.49
CA PHE A 220 26.43 -0.55 18.81
C PHE A 220 25.44 -0.34 19.96
N ASN A 221 24.21 0.14 19.71
CA ASN A 221 23.22 0.50 20.73
C ASN A 221 23.82 1.31 21.92
N SER A 222 24.87 2.07 21.64
CA SER A 222 25.75 2.75 22.59
C SER A 222 26.07 4.11 21.97
N PRO A 223 25.46 5.22 22.42
CA PRO A 223 25.86 6.56 21.99
C PRO A 223 27.30 6.88 22.43
N PRO A 224 27.91 7.99 21.96
CA PRO A 224 29.32 8.29 22.19
C PRO A 224 29.73 8.48 23.67
N ASP A 225 28.76 8.68 24.56
CA ASP A 225 28.89 8.80 26.00
C ASP A 225 28.64 7.47 26.76
N ASP A 226 28.15 6.41 26.10
CA ASP A 226 27.94 5.08 26.71
C ASP A 226 29.21 4.20 26.65
N GLY A 227 29.33 3.28 27.61
CA GLY A 227 30.58 2.59 27.97
C GLY A 227 31.20 1.77 26.83
N ALA A 228 30.38 1.19 25.94
CA ALA A 228 30.91 0.38 24.84
C ALA A 228 31.60 1.22 23.75
N TYR A 229 31.06 2.39 23.41
CA TYR A 229 31.75 3.35 22.54
C TYR A 229 33.04 3.87 23.20
N GLN A 230 33.01 4.16 24.51
CA GLN A 230 34.20 4.59 25.25
C GLN A 230 35.30 3.50 25.26
N VAL A 231 34.93 2.23 25.43
CA VAL A 231 35.85 1.09 25.29
C VAL A 231 36.41 1.01 23.86
N MET A 232 35.55 1.13 22.83
CA MET A 232 35.98 1.06 21.43
C MET A 232 36.90 2.19 21.00
N THR A 233 36.77 3.40 21.55
CA THR A 233 37.51 4.60 21.09
C THR A 233 38.57 5.12 22.06
N GLY A 234 38.57 4.64 23.31
CA GLY A 234 39.41 5.16 24.40
C GLY A 234 40.91 5.14 24.11
N PRO A 235 41.74 5.83 24.92
CA PRO A 235 43.16 6.04 24.65
C PRO A 235 43.90 4.74 24.31
N ASN A 236 43.68 3.69 25.11
CA ASN A 236 44.32 2.38 25.01
C ASN A 236 43.68 1.44 23.97
N SER A 237 42.54 1.79 23.37
CA SER A 237 41.92 0.98 22.31
C SER A 237 42.80 0.95 21.06
N ALA A 238 42.83 -0.18 20.35
CA ALA A 238 43.44 -0.26 19.03
C ALA A 238 42.61 0.44 17.93
N MET A 239 41.34 0.78 18.20
CA MET A 239 40.37 1.27 17.20
C MET A 239 40.04 2.76 17.36
N GLU A 240 39.63 3.41 16.27
CA GLU A 240 39.19 4.81 16.19
C GLU A 240 37.94 5.00 15.32
N ASP A 241 37.11 6.00 15.63
CA ASP A 241 35.89 6.33 14.88
C ASP A 241 36.23 7.11 13.59
N VAL A 242 35.95 6.50 12.44
CA VAL A 242 36.21 7.07 11.10
C VAL A 242 35.41 8.35 10.87
N GLY A 243 34.18 8.43 11.40
CA GLY A 243 33.33 9.61 11.30
C GLY A 243 33.93 10.82 12.01
N VAL A 244 34.50 10.63 13.20
CA VAL A 244 35.21 11.68 13.94
C VAL A 244 36.49 12.11 13.21
N LYS A 245 37.25 11.16 12.67
CA LYS A 245 38.53 11.40 11.98
C LYS A 245 38.38 12.17 10.67
N ILE A 246 37.23 12.06 9.99
CA ILE A 246 36.94 12.81 8.78
C ILE A 246 36.56 14.26 9.13
N SER A 247 37.28 15.22 8.53
CA SER A 247 36.99 16.65 8.66
C SER A 247 35.56 16.97 8.27
N VAL A 248 34.87 17.81 9.05
CA VAL A 248 33.46 18.22 8.83
C VAL A 248 33.18 18.68 7.40
N ARG A 249 34.14 19.35 6.75
CA ARG A 249 34.05 19.79 5.34
C ARG A 249 34.01 18.64 4.29
N ARG A 250 34.11 17.38 4.73
CA ARG A 250 33.98 16.16 3.91
C ARG A 250 32.96 15.17 4.49
N ARG A 251 32.09 15.63 5.39
CA ARG A 251 30.88 14.92 5.84
C ARG A 251 29.68 15.40 5.02
N TYR A 252 28.66 14.56 4.87
CA TYR A 252 27.43 14.87 4.13
C TYR A 252 26.21 14.22 4.78
N GLY A 253 25.04 14.85 4.63
CA GLY A 253 23.79 14.37 5.22
C GLY A 253 23.69 14.64 6.72
N ASN A 254 23.12 13.68 7.45
CA ASN A 254 22.78 13.81 8.87
C ASN A 254 23.99 13.61 9.81
N GLU A 255 23.81 13.89 11.11
CA GLU A 255 24.76 13.51 12.16
C GLU A 255 24.28 12.32 13.01
N MET A 256 22.96 12.22 13.24
CA MET A 256 22.32 11.15 13.99
C MET A 256 21.95 9.99 13.06
N THR A 257 22.10 8.75 13.53
CA THR A 257 21.91 7.54 12.71
C THR A 257 20.62 6.81 13.05
N PHE A 258 20.23 6.79 14.34
CA PHE A 258 18.95 6.29 14.77
C PHE A 258 17.85 7.33 14.54
N THR A 259 16.83 6.95 13.77
CA THR A 259 15.72 7.84 13.36
C THR A 259 14.35 7.39 13.90
N SER A 260 14.26 6.21 14.53
CA SER A 260 13.02 5.62 15.06
C SER A 260 11.81 5.67 14.11
N PHE A 261 12.02 5.69 12.79
CA PHE A 261 11.01 5.96 11.75
C PHE A 261 10.23 7.30 11.89
N GLY A 262 10.62 8.17 12.83
CA GLY A 262 9.89 9.40 13.17
C GLY A 262 8.96 9.29 14.38
N HIS A 263 9.06 8.23 15.19
CA HIS A 263 8.39 8.12 16.49
C HIS A 263 8.85 9.24 17.44
N VAL A 264 7.91 9.88 18.15
CA VAL A 264 8.17 11.12 18.90
C VAL A 264 8.94 10.86 20.20
N ASP A 265 8.72 9.73 20.86
CA ASP A 265 9.20 9.45 22.23
C ASP A 265 10.64 8.91 22.33
N ASN A 266 11.44 8.99 21.26
CA ASN A 266 12.84 8.50 21.25
C ASN A 266 13.81 9.63 20.90
N ASP A 267 14.79 9.88 21.77
CA ASP A 267 15.88 10.82 21.50
C ASP A 267 16.71 10.36 20.28
N PRO A 268 16.89 11.23 19.26
CA PRO A 268 17.79 10.96 18.15
C PRO A 268 19.22 10.70 18.66
N SER A 269 19.81 9.60 18.23
CA SER A 269 21.13 9.16 18.70
C SER A 269 22.02 8.71 17.54
N ARG A 270 23.33 8.80 17.73
CA ARG A 270 24.32 8.17 16.85
C ARG A 270 24.81 6.90 17.52
N ILE A 271 24.32 5.75 17.04
CA ILE A 271 24.64 4.42 17.55
C ILE A 271 25.24 3.49 16.48
N ASP A 272 25.19 3.90 15.21
CA ASP A 272 25.79 3.20 14.08
C ASP A 272 27.16 3.80 13.76
N PHE A 273 28.17 2.94 13.67
CA PHE A 273 29.57 3.38 13.55
C PHE A 273 30.35 2.60 12.50
N ILE A 274 31.41 3.23 12.00
CA ILE A 274 32.49 2.58 11.27
C ILE A 274 33.79 2.93 12.01
N PHE A 275 34.44 1.90 12.54
CA PHE A 275 35.73 1.99 13.22
C PHE A 275 36.86 1.42 12.35
N SER A 276 38.05 1.96 12.52
CA SER A 276 39.30 1.48 11.89
C SER A 276 40.39 1.29 12.95
N ARG A 277 41.45 0.51 12.65
CA ARG A 277 42.60 0.35 13.56
C ARG A 277 43.55 1.56 13.46
N LYS A 278 43.88 2.17 14.60
CA LYS A 278 44.71 3.40 14.73
C LYS A 278 46.09 3.32 14.08
N SER A 279 46.65 2.11 13.90
CA SER A 279 47.96 1.90 13.26
C SER A 279 47.90 1.92 11.73
N ASP A 280 46.72 1.82 11.12
CA ASP A 280 46.58 1.66 9.68
C ASP A 280 46.75 2.99 8.96
N HIS A 281 47.51 3.00 7.87
CA HIS A 281 47.80 4.22 7.09
C HIS A 281 46.65 4.60 6.14
N LEU A 282 45.43 4.71 6.68
CA LEU A 282 44.20 4.97 5.93
C LEU A 282 44.04 6.46 5.59
N LYS A 283 43.76 6.74 4.30
CA LYS A 283 43.47 8.09 3.81
C LYS A 283 41.96 8.30 3.67
N TYR A 284 41.30 8.66 4.76
CA TYR A 284 39.85 8.89 4.76
C TYR A 284 39.42 9.97 3.75
N LYS A 285 38.50 9.61 2.84
CA LYS A 285 38.02 10.51 1.76
C LYS A 285 36.81 11.33 2.20
N THR A 286 35.70 10.66 2.49
CA THR A 286 34.36 11.25 2.73
C THR A 286 33.58 10.40 3.72
N TYR A 287 32.71 11.02 4.52
CA TYR A 287 31.73 10.36 5.39
C TYR A 287 30.33 10.81 4.99
N ALA A 288 29.32 9.97 5.16
CA ALA A 288 27.93 10.39 5.02
C ALA A 288 27.01 9.60 5.95
N VAL A 289 25.97 10.27 6.46
CA VAL A 289 24.78 9.61 7.00
C VAL A 289 23.62 10.01 6.09
N LEU A 290 23.13 9.07 5.29
CA LEU A 290 22.07 9.35 4.33
C LEU A 290 20.72 9.51 5.06
N ALA A 291 19.72 10.02 4.35
CA ALA A 291 18.36 10.11 4.86
C ALA A 291 17.55 8.91 4.36
N ASN A 292 17.04 8.08 5.26
CA ASN A 292 16.25 6.89 4.92
C ASN A 292 14.80 7.24 4.51
N ARG A 293 14.60 8.41 3.89
CA ARG A 293 13.34 8.90 3.34
C ARG A 293 13.55 9.22 1.86
N PHE A 294 12.54 8.91 1.07
CA PHE A 294 12.52 9.17 -0.37
C PHE A 294 11.60 10.37 -0.59
N ASP A 295 12.11 11.42 -1.24
CA ASP A 295 11.55 12.78 -1.19
C ASP A 295 10.19 12.97 -1.88
N ASP A 296 9.63 11.90 -2.47
CA ASP A 296 8.32 11.87 -3.14
C ASP A 296 7.12 12.02 -2.16
N GLY A 297 7.37 12.09 -0.85
CA GLY A 297 6.38 12.32 0.20
C GLY A 297 6.34 13.78 0.66
N GLY A 298 5.42 14.57 0.12
CA GLY A 298 5.44 16.04 0.19
C GLY A 298 5.51 16.67 1.59
N GLY A 299 6.52 17.54 1.77
CA GLY A 299 6.64 18.56 2.81
C GLY A 299 7.17 19.86 2.20
N ASN A 300 6.94 21.01 2.84
CA ASN A 300 7.27 22.32 2.24
C ASN A 300 8.77 22.65 2.23
N ASP A 301 9.12 23.54 1.30
CA ASP A 301 10.37 24.30 1.16
C ASP A 301 11.69 23.53 0.92
N CYS A 302 12.03 23.40 -0.37
CA CYS A 302 13.38 23.71 -0.81
C CYS A 302 13.39 24.42 -2.19
N VAL A 303 13.90 25.66 -2.24
CA VAL A 303 13.94 26.47 -3.46
C VAL A 303 15.33 26.46 -4.10
N VAL A 304 15.47 25.84 -5.27
CA VAL A 304 16.56 26.14 -6.22
C VAL A 304 16.00 26.27 -7.64
N ARG A 305 16.15 27.45 -8.24
CA ARG A 305 15.84 27.72 -9.66
C ARG A 305 17.10 27.58 -10.50
N ALA A 306 17.05 26.84 -11.61
CA ALA A 306 17.60 27.26 -12.91
C ALA A 306 17.18 26.33 -14.06
N LYS A 307 16.79 26.91 -15.21
CA LYS A 307 16.36 26.15 -16.41
C LYS A 307 17.51 25.39 -17.06
N ALA A 308 17.31 24.11 -17.36
CA ALA A 308 17.97 23.45 -18.49
C ALA A 308 17.19 23.75 -19.79
N ARG A 309 17.88 23.71 -20.95
CA ARG A 309 17.26 23.88 -22.29
C ARG A 309 17.08 22.52 -22.98
N PRO A 310 16.11 22.36 -23.90
CA PRO A 310 15.93 21.11 -24.65
C PRO A 310 17.13 20.82 -25.56
N MET A 311 17.49 19.55 -25.70
CA MET A 311 18.59 19.11 -26.55
C MET A 311 18.12 18.10 -27.62
N ARG A 312 17.98 18.63 -28.85
CA ARG A 312 17.90 17.98 -30.17
C ARG A 312 17.37 16.53 -30.28
N SER A 313 16.33 16.40 -31.12
CA SER A 313 16.01 15.16 -31.81
C SER A 313 17.21 14.58 -32.57
N ARG A 314 17.26 13.25 -32.67
CA ARG A 314 18.20 12.50 -33.50
C ARG A 314 17.40 11.54 -34.38
N ASN A 315 17.33 11.83 -35.68
CA ASN A 315 16.59 11.00 -36.63
C ASN A 315 17.15 9.57 -36.65
N MET A 316 16.33 8.60 -36.25
CA MET A 316 16.51 7.20 -36.66
C MET A 316 15.82 6.99 -38.01
N ARG A 317 16.41 6.15 -38.86
CA ARG A 317 15.89 5.85 -40.19
C ARG A 317 14.79 4.80 -40.11
N SER A 318 13.86 4.87 -41.05
CA SER A 318 12.92 3.79 -41.36
C SER A 318 13.67 2.49 -41.67
N SER A 319 13.21 1.39 -41.08
CA SER A 319 13.51 0.02 -41.50
C SER A 319 12.17 -0.70 -41.69
N THR A 320 11.76 -0.87 -42.94
CA THR A 320 10.46 -1.42 -43.34
C THR A 320 10.48 -2.95 -43.46
N LEU A 321 9.25 -3.53 -43.40
CA LEU A 321 8.81 -4.86 -43.88
C LEU A 321 8.99 -6.07 -42.94
N PRO A 322 8.16 -7.14 -43.09
CA PRO A 322 6.85 -7.22 -43.79
C PRO A 322 5.71 -7.85 -42.95
N ASN A 323 4.46 -7.69 -43.43
CA ASN A 323 3.32 -8.51 -43.01
C ASN A 323 3.56 -10.01 -43.31
N LYS A 324 2.99 -10.87 -42.46
CA LYS A 324 2.51 -12.20 -42.87
C LYS A 324 1.13 -12.48 -42.26
N ASN A 325 0.11 -12.52 -43.10
CA ASN A 325 -1.20 -13.04 -42.74
C ASN A 325 -1.11 -14.57 -42.61
N HIS A 326 -1.55 -15.15 -41.50
CA HIS A 326 -1.94 -16.56 -41.44
C HIS A 326 -3.11 -16.79 -40.47
N SER A 327 -4.30 -16.81 -41.07
CA SER A 327 -5.49 -17.55 -40.63
C SER A 327 -5.79 -18.57 -41.75
N PRO A 328 -6.65 -19.60 -41.58
CA PRO A 328 -7.65 -19.77 -40.51
C PRO A 328 -7.74 -21.21 -39.95
N ILE A 329 -8.90 -21.54 -39.36
CA ILE A 329 -9.42 -22.86 -38.96
C ILE A 329 -8.93 -23.40 -37.62
N PHE A 330 -9.76 -23.22 -36.59
CA PHE A 330 -10.15 -24.28 -35.66
C PHE A 330 -11.63 -24.12 -35.27
N ASP A 331 -12.19 -25.13 -34.63
CA ASP A 331 -13.63 -25.42 -34.48
C ASP A 331 -14.41 -24.36 -33.66
N ASP A 332 -15.71 -24.20 -33.94
CA ASP A 332 -16.62 -23.21 -33.30
C ASP A 332 -17.40 -23.83 -32.10
N SER A 333 -16.98 -25.00 -31.60
CA SER A 333 -17.77 -25.87 -30.70
C SER A 333 -17.33 -25.97 -29.23
N GLU A 334 -16.13 -25.50 -28.83
CA GLU A 334 -15.72 -25.44 -27.42
C GLU A 334 -15.29 -24.02 -26.98
N PHE A 335 -16.26 -23.18 -26.59
CA PHE A 335 -15.97 -22.14 -25.60
C PHE A 335 -16.04 -22.76 -24.19
N SER A 336 -14.91 -22.83 -23.50
CA SER A 336 -14.87 -23.15 -22.06
C SER A 336 -13.79 -22.34 -21.35
N ILE A 337 -14.13 -21.76 -20.20
CA ILE A 337 -13.13 -21.16 -19.31
C ILE A 337 -12.61 -22.28 -18.43
N ASN A 338 -11.42 -22.78 -18.75
CA ASN A 338 -10.65 -23.67 -17.90
C ASN A 338 -10.12 -22.87 -16.71
N LEU A 339 -10.94 -22.68 -15.68
CA LEU A 339 -10.44 -22.20 -14.39
C LEU A 339 -9.44 -23.23 -13.82
N PRO A 340 -8.32 -22.80 -13.22
CA PRO A 340 -7.48 -23.70 -12.45
C PRO A 340 -8.31 -24.33 -11.30
N PRO A 341 -7.99 -25.56 -10.88
CA PRO A 341 -8.66 -26.17 -9.74
C PRO A 341 -8.39 -25.34 -8.48
N VAL A 342 -9.22 -25.46 -7.44
CA VAL A 342 -8.85 -24.95 -6.10
C VAL A 342 -7.93 -25.97 -5.41
N SER A 343 -6.80 -26.23 -6.06
CA SER A 343 -5.57 -25.90 -5.37
C SER A 343 -5.53 -24.37 -5.24
N SER A 344 -5.19 -23.84 -4.06
CA SER A 344 -4.41 -22.60 -4.02
C SER A 344 -3.35 -22.69 -5.14
N PRO A 345 -3.15 -21.67 -6.01
CA PRO A 345 -2.10 -21.72 -7.01
C PRO A 345 -0.79 -21.85 -6.24
N ASP A 346 -0.33 -23.09 -6.13
CA ASP A 346 0.74 -23.51 -5.24
C ASP A 346 2.02 -23.04 -5.90
N THR A 347 2.26 -21.74 -5.74
CA THR A 347 3.44 -21.03 -6.24
C THR A 347 4.69 -21.71 -5.70
N ARG A 348 4.61 -22.44 -4.58
CA ARG A 348 5.64 -23.37 -4.12
C ARG A 348 5.87 -24.52 -5.10
N LYS A 349 4.84 -25.20 -5.60
CA LYS A 349 4.95 -26.22 -6.67
C LYS A 349 5.39 -25.64 -8.01
N ASP A 350 4.87 -24.49 -8.43
CA ASP A 350 5.31 -23.87 -9.69
C ASP A 350 6.75 -23.37 -9.60
N ILE A 351 7.16 -22.79 -8.47
CA ILE A 351 8.57 -22.47 -8.16
C ILE A 351 9.40 -23.76 -8.09
N LEU A 352 8.92 -24.84 -7.46
CA LEU A 352 9.64 -26.12 -7.41
C LEU A 352 9.70 -26.83 -8.77
N ALA A 353 8.74 -26.63 -9.67
CA ALA A 353 8.74 -27.14 -11.04
C ALA A 353 9.65 -26.29 -11.94
N LEU A 354 9.65 -24.97 -11.75
CA LEU A 354 10.62 -24.05 -12.36
C LEU A 354 12.04 -24.39 -11.91
N HIS A 355 12.25 -24.63 -10.62
CA HIS A 355 13.52 -25.05 -10.00
C HIS A 355 13.96 -26.45 -10.47
N ARG A 356 13.01 -27.36 -10.72
CA ARG A 356 13.30 -28.68 -11.29
C ARG A 356 13.70 -28.59 -12.77
N ARG A 357 12.98 -27.79 -13.57
CA ARG A 357 13.38 -27.46 -14.95
C ARG A 357 14.73 -26.75 -15.00
N HIS A 358 15.00 -25.84 -14.07
CA HIS A 358 16.32 -25.20 -13.93
C HIS A 358 17.42 -26.25 -13.67
N LYS A 359 17.12 -27.29 -12.88
CA LYS A 359 18.03 -28.39 -12.60
C LYS A 359 18.16 -29.42 -13.74
N GLU A 360 17.13 -29.58 -14.57
CA GLU A 360 17.14 -30.40 -15.79
C GLU A 360 17.85 -29.71 -16.96
N PHE A 361 17.77 -28.38 -17.06
CA PHE A 361 18.32 -27.60 -18.18
C PHE A 361 19.76 -27.10 -17.94
N PHE A 362 20.24 -27.12 -16.70
CA PHE A 362 21.59 -26.70 -16.29
C PHE A 362 22.31 -27.75 -15.41
N GLY A 363 21.84 -29.00 -15.39
CA GLY A 363 22.48 -30.10 -14.66
C GLY A 363 23.32 -30.98 -15.58
N GLU A 364 24.58 -31.21 -15.22
CA GLU A 364 25.39 -32.30 -15.80
C GLU A 364 24.99 -33.66 -15.18
N ASP A 365 25.10 -34.73 -15.97
CA ASP A 365 24.69 -36.08 -15.55
C ASP A 365 25.59 -36.68 -14.45
N GLY A 366 24.95 -37.37 -13.50
CA GLY A 366 25.59 -38.22 -12.49
C GLY A 366 24.94 -39.62 -12.47
N PRO A 367 25.72 -40.71 -12.38
CA PRO A 367 25.23 -42.06 -12.70
C PRO A 367 24.37 -42.72 -11.60
N SER A 368 23.73 -43.82 -11.99
CA SER A 368 22.83 -44.63 -11.17
C SER A 368 23.54 -45.67 -10.30
N GLU A 369 22.96 -45.98 -9.13
CA GLU A 369 23.23 -47.18 -8.32
C GLU A 369 21.94 -47.60 -7.58
N SER A 370 21.94 -48.75 -6.88
CA SER A 370 20.78 -49.63 -6.87
C SER A 370 20.40 -50.32 -5.55
N ARG A 371 19.08 -50.52 -5.42
CA ARG A 371 18.35 -51.59 -4.71
C ARG A 371 18.68 -51.94 -3.24
N GLY A 372 17.70 -51.68 -2.38
CA GLY A 372 17.42 -52.39 -1.12
C GLY A 372 16.15 -51.77 -0.49
N SER A 373 14.99 -52.42 -0.39
CA SER A 373 14.66 -53.60 0.43
C SER A 373 14.95 -53.34 1.92
N GLN A 374 13.99 -53.29 2.85
CA GLN A 374 12.64 -53.91 2.82
C GLN A 374 11.61 -53.17 3.72
N ASN A 375 10.33 -53.43 3.45
CA ASN A 375 9.13 -53.48 4.32
C ASN A 375 9.35 -53.36 5.85
N SER A 376 8.41 -52.91 6.70
CA SER A 376 7.07 -52.30 6.60
C SER A 376 6.63 -51.94 8.04
N SER A 377 5.52 -51.25 8.36
CA SER A 377 4.36 -50.78 7.57
C SER A 377 4.20 -49.25 7.79
N ASP A 378 3.08 -48.53 7.90
CA ASP A 378 1.62 -48.81 8.01
C ASP A 378 0.81 -48.07 6.93
N GLN A 379 -0.53 -48.17 6.97
CA GLN A 379 -1.41 -47.68 5.92
C GLN A 379 -2.58 -46.80 6.38
N LEU A 380 -2.89 -45.83 5.50
CA LEU A 380 -4.22 -45.28 5.17
C LEU A 380 -5.08 -44.62 6.26
N GLN A 381 -5.17 -43.29 6.20
CA GLN A 381 -6.38 -42.46 5.96
C GLN A 381 -6.02 -40.98 6.19
N THR A 382 -6.40 -39.98 5.38
CA THR A 382 -6.90 -39.89 3.99
C THR A 382 -6.26 -38.63 3.36
N GLY A 383 -6.16 -38.57 2.02
CA GLY A 383 -5.56 -37.41 1.33
C GLY A 383 -6.44 -36.16 1.35
N PRO A 384 -5.86 -34.94 1.20
CA PRO A 384 -6.65 -33.73 1.01
C PRO A 384 -7.45 -33.81 -0.31
N LEU A 385 -8.73 -33.48 -0.23
CA LEU A 385 -9.64 -33.48 -1.39
C LEU A 385 -9.15 -32.47 -2.44
N LEU A 386 -8.86 -32.95 -3.66
CA LEU A 386 -8.77 -32.06 -4.81
C LEU A 386 -10.16 -31.45 -5.05
N ILE A 387 -10.25 -30.13 -5.01
CA ILE A 387 -11.39 -29.43 -5.61
C ILE A 387 -11.15 -29.45 -7.13
N GLU A 388 -12.06 -30.10 -7.86
CA GLU A 388 -11.90 -30.39 -9.28
C GLU A 388 -11.73 -29.13 -10.15
N GLN A 389 -11.13 -29.30 -11.35
CA GLN A 389 -11.08 -28.26 -12.37
C GLN A 389 -12.50 -27.93 -12.85
N ARG A 390 -13.08 -26.87 -12.31
CA ARG A 390 -14.40 -26.39 -12.72
C ARG A 390 -14.29 -25.61 -14.03
N LYS A 391 -14.30 -26.34 -15.16
CA LYS A 391 -14.65 -25.78 -16.47
C LYS A 391 -15.98 -25.03 -16.31
N ILE A 392 -15.98 -23.71 -16.47
CA ILE A 392 -17.24 -22.99 -16.69
C ILE A 392 -17.68 -23.33 -18.11
N SER A 393 -18.88 -23.87 -18.30
CA SER A 393 -19.40 -24.11 -19.64
C SER A 393 -19.78 -22.79 -20.32
N LEU A 394 -19.95 -22.81 -21.63
CA LEU A 394 -20.55 -21.69 -22.36
C LEU A 394 -21.94 -21.32 -21.80
N SER A 395 -22.72 -22.31 -21.34
CA SER A 395 -24.05 -22.08 -20.75
C SER A 395 -23.97 -21.30 -19.45
N ASP A 396 -23.15 -21.75 -18.49
CA ASP A 396 -23.01 -21.09 -17.18
C ASP A 396 -22.39 -19.68 -17.35
N SER A 397 -21.44 -19.54 -18.27
CA SER A 397 -20.85 -18.24 -18.63
C SER A 397 -21.91 -17.28 -19.18
N GLN A 398 -22.81 -17.77 -20.04
CA GLN A 398 -23.87 -16.96 -20.64
C GLN A 398 -24.99 -16.64 -19.62
N GLU A 399 -25.25 -17.51 -18.64
CA GLU A 399 -26.11 -17.21 -17.49
C GLU A 399 -25.48 -16.10 -16.62
N LEU A 400 -24.19 -16.21 -16.27
CA LEU A 400 -23.46 -15.18 -15.53
C LEU A 400 -23.47 -13.83 -16.26
N LEU A 401 -23.31 -13.82 -17.59
CA LEU A 401 -23.45 -12.61 -18.41
C LEU A 401 -24.87 -12.02 -18.35
N SER A 402 -25.91 -12.86 -18.30
CA SER A 402 -27.30 -12.42 -18.11
C SER A 402 -27.55 -11.83 -16.72
N ILE A 403 -26.94 -12.40 -15.68
CA ILE A 403 -26.97 -11.87 -14.31
C ILE A 403 -26.23 -10.53 -14.24
N PHE A 404 -25.11 -10.38 -14.95
CA PHE A 404 -24.40 -9.09 -15.01
C PHE A 404 -25.22 -7.99 -15.70
N ARG A 405 -26.04 -8.32 -16.70
CA ARG A 405 -26.93 -7.33 -17.34
C ARG A 405 -27.95 -6.71 -16.37
N LEU A 406 -28.29 -7.40 -15.28
CA LEU A 406 -29.11 -6.84 -14.19
C LEU A 406 -28.31 -5.94 -13.22
N LYS A 407 -26.98 -6.02 -13.24
CA LYS A 407 -26.06 -5.18 -12.47
C LYS A 407 -25.67 -3.91 -13.23
N ALA A 408 -25.38 -4.03 -14.52
CA ALA A 408 -24.83 -2.98 -15.38
C ALA A 408 -25.49 -1.57 -15.22
N PRO A 409 -26.83 -1.43 -15.09
CA PRO A 409 -27.45 -0.11 -14.88
C PRO A 409 -26.94 0.67 -13.66
N PHE A 410 -26.46 -0.01 -12.61
CA PHE A 410 -25.94 0.63 -11.40
C PHE A 410 -24.52 1.21 -11.58
N PHE A 411 -23.84 0.88 -12.69
CA PHE A 411 -22.55 1.45 -13.09
C PHE A 411 -22.51 1.64 -14.63
N PRO A 412 -23.24 2.63 -15.18
CA PRO A 412 -23.45 2.80 -16.62
C PRO A 412 -22.24 3.42 -17.36
N PHE A 413 -21.03 3.22 -16.85
CA PHE A 413 -19.78 3.79 -17.38
C PHE A 413 -18.98 2.80 -18.23
N VAL A 414 -19.44 1.54 -18.31
CA VAL A 414 -18.89 0.49 -19.15
C VAL A 414 -20.06 -0.26 -19.79
N ASP A 415 -20.20 -0.14 -21.11
CA ASP A 415 -21.29 -0.76 -21.85
C ASP A 415 -21.02 -2.24 -22.10
N ILE A 416 -22.05 -3.07 -21.91
CA ILE A 416 -22.10 -4.45 -22.42
C ILE A 416 -23.24 -4.49 -23.44
N PRO A 417 -22.97 -4.65 -24.76
CA PRO A 417 -24.03 -4.67 -25.77
C PRO A 417 -25.08 -5.75 -25.49
N ILE A 418 -26.33 -5.50 -25.87
CA ILE A 418 -27.47 -6.37 -25.50
C ILE A 418 -27.49 -7.69 -26.29
N ASP A 419 -26.93 -7.65 -27.49
CA ASP A 419 -26.65 -8.73 -28.43
C ASP A 419 -25.33 -9.47 -28.15
N ALA A 420 -24.44 -8.88 -27.33
CA ALA A 420 -23.15 -9.50 -26.99
C ALA A 420 -23.34 -10.91 -26.41
N THR A 421 -22.47 -11.82 -26.83
CA THR A 421 -22.39 -13.18 -26.32
C THR A 421 -21.05 -13.39 -25.65
N VAL A 422 -20.94 -14.42 -24.81
CA VAL A 422 -19.64 -14.77 -24.21
C VAL A 422 -18.55 -15.00 -25.27
N PRO A 423 -18.79 -15.72 -26.39
CA PRO A 423 -17.81 -15.86 -27.46
C PRO A 423 -17.44 -14.54 -28.16
N SER A 424 -18.39 -13.60 -28.36
CA SER A 424 -18.05 -12.31 -28.96
C SER A 424 -17.20 -11.44 -28.03
N LEU A 425 -17.58 -11.35 -26.74
CA LEU A 425 -16.79 -10.63 -25.73
C LEU A 425 -15.41 -11.27 -25.51
N SER A 426 -15.28 -12.59 -25.62
CA SER A 426 -13.97 -13.26 -25.52
C SER A 426 -13.01 -12.91 -26.67
N LYS A 427 -13.55 -12.49 -27.83
CA LYS A 427 -12.79 -12.07 -29.00
C LYS A 427 -12.47 -10.56 -28.99
N SER A 428 -13.37 -9.71 -28.46
CA SER A 428 -13.18 -8.24 -28.45
C SER A 428 -12.64 -7.64 -27.14
N SER A 429 -12.98 -8.24 -26.00
CA SER A 429 -12.81 -7.63 -24.67
C SER A 429 -12.65 -8.69 -23.57
N PRO A 430 -11.61 -9.55 -23.65
CA PRO A 430 -11.48 -10.70 -22.76
C PRO A 430 -11.25 -10.34 -21.29
N PHE A 431 -10.61 -9.20 -20.98
CA PHE A 431 -10.39 -8.78 -19.60
C PHE A 431 -11.66 -8.20 -18.96
N LEU A 432 -12.44 -7.44 -19.73
CA LEU A 432 -13.78 -6.99 -19.35
C LEU A 432 -14.71 -8.19 -19.13
N LEU A 433 -14.68 -9.21 -20.00
CA LEU A 433 -15.43 -10.45 -19.81
C LEU A 433 -15.07 -11.14 -18.48
N LEU A 434 -13.78 -11.23 -18.16
CA LEU A 434 -13.32 -11.82 -16.90
C LEU A 434 -13.83 -11.02 -15.67
N ALA A 435 -13.83 -9.69 -15.73
CA ALA A 435 -14.41 -8.84 -14.69
C ALA A 435 -15.92 -9.04 -14.55
N VAL A 436 -16.65 -9.06 -15.67
CA VAL A 436 -18.11 -9.26 -15.77
C VAL A 436 -18.53 -10.58 -15.11
N LEU A 437 -17.87 -11.68 -15.46
CA LEU A 437 -18.17 -13.00 -14.92
C LEU A 437 -17.80 -13.09 -13.42
N THR A 438 -16.66 -12.51 -13.03
CA THR A 438 -16.26 -12.39 -11.61
C THR A 438 -17.34 -11.68 -10.80
N CYS A 439 -17.77 -10.49 -11.21
CA CYS A 439 -18.78 -9.70 -10.49
C CYS A 439 -20.19 -10.33 -10.52
N ALA A 440 -20.51 -11.17 -11.51
CA ALA A 440 -21.74 -11.96 -11.55
C ALA A 440 -21.73 -13.16 -10.59
N SER A 441 -20.58 -13.85 -10.48
CA SER A 441 -20.44 -15.13 -9.75
C SER A 441 -20.61 -15.05 -8.22
N ILE A 442 -20.77 -13.85 -7.65
CA ILE A 442 -20.80 -13.57 -6.19
C ILE A 442 -21.80 -14.40 -5.34
N LYS A 443 -22.79 -15.07 -5.95
CA LYS A 443 -23.69 -16.01 -5.25
C LYS A 443 -23.05 -17.38 -4.96
N ASP A 444 -22.10 -17.79 -5.80
CA ASP A 444 -21.30 -19.02 -5.68
C ASP A 444 -19.91 -18.63 -5.18
N ALA A 445 -19.72 -18.68 -3.87
CA ALA A 445 -18.50 -18.16 -3.24
C ALA A 445 -17.23 -18.94 -3.62
N GLN A 446 -17.33 -20.20 -4.07
CA GLN A 446 -16.20 -20.97 -4.57
C GLN A 446 -15.79 -20.49 -5.97
N LEU A 447 -16.76 -20.38 -6.88
CA LEU A 447 -16.54 -19.88 -8.23
C LEU A 447 -16.01 -18.43 -8.19
N PHE A 448 -16.63 -17.58 -7.36
CA PHE A 448 -16.20 -16.20 -7.14
C PHE A 448 -14.75 -16.08 -6.68
N THR A 449 -14.30 -16.97 -5.79
CA THR A 449 -12.91 -16.99 -5.32
C THR A 449 -11.95 -17.37 -6.45
N GLN A 450 -12.28 -18.40 -7.25
CA GLN A 450 -11.51 -18.78 -8.44
C GLN A 450 -11.40 -17.62 -9.45
N MET A 451 -12.53 -17.01 -9.81
CA MET A 451 -12.57 -15.93 -10.81
C MET A 451 -11.87 -14.65 -10.31
N ASN A 452 -12.04 -14.29 -9.04
CA ASN A 452 -11.31 -13.17 -8.41
C ASN A 452 -9.79 -13.38 -8.46
N ASN A 453 -9.31 -14.59 -8.20
CA ASN A 453 -7.89 -14.89 -8.18
C ASN A 453 -7.31 -14.91 -9.60
N GLU A 454 -8.05 -15.43 -10.58
CA GLU A 454 -7.67 -15.36 -11.99
C GLU A 454 -7.67 -13.92 -12.53
N PHE A 455 -8.68 -13.10 -12.19
CA PHE A 455 -8.70 -11.67 -12.53
C PHE A 455 -7.46 -10.93 -11.99
N ARG A 456 -7.11 -11.17 -10.71
CA ARG A 456 -5.91 -10.61 -10.07
C ARG A 456 -4.62 -11.07 -10.77
N ARG A 457 -4.54 -12.36 -11.15
CA ARG A 457 -3.40 -12.94 -11.87
C ARG A 457 -3.21 -12.30 -13.24
N VAL A 458 -4.28 -12.17 -14.02
CA VAL A 458 -4.23 -11.55 -15.36
C VAL A 458 -3.92 -10.05 -15.27
N LEU A 459 -4.52 -9.32 -14.33
CA LEU A 459 -4.21 -7.91 -14.07
C LEU A 459 -2.72 -7.71 -13.75
N SER A 460 -2.19 -8.52 -12.83
CA SER A 460 -0.78 -8.44 -12.43
C SER A 460 0.16 -8.80 -13.58
N LEU A 461 -0.13 -9.86 -14.34
CA LEU A 461 0.74 -10.30 -15.44
C LEU A 461 0.70 -9.32 -16.62
N LYS A 462 -0.50 -8.93 -17.08
CA LYS A 462 -0.64 -8.13 -18.31
C LYS A 462 -0.43 -6.64 -18.11
N VAL A 463 -1.02 -6.05 -17.07
CA VAL A 463 -0.94 -4.59 -16.88
C VAL A 463 0.32 -4.20 -16.10
N ILE A 464 0.70 -4.95 -15.07
CA ILE A 464 1.81 -4.57 -14.18
C ILE A 464 3.16 -5.12 -14.67
N VAL A 465 3.25 -6.39 -15.06
CA VAL A 465 4.52 -7.02 -15.49
C VAL A 465 4.81 -6.80 -16.98
N GLU A 466 3.85 -7.08 -17.87
CA GLU A 466 4.02 -6.88 -19.32
C GLU A 466 3.74 -5.42 -19.77
N GLY A 467 3.22 -4.57 -18.89
CA GLY A 467 2.99 -3.14 -19.17
C GLY A 467 1.92 -2.85 -20.24
N GLN A 468 1.01 -3.79 -20.51
CA GLN A 468 0.00 -3.67 -21.57
C GLN A 468 -1.09 -2.62 -21.24
N LYS A 469 -1.50 -1.86 -22.27
CA LYS A 469 -2.40 -0.70 -22.15
C LYS A 469 -3.47 -0.74 -23.24
N SER A 470 -4.73 -0.91 -22.83
CA SER A 470 -5.90 -0.94 -23.70
C SER A 470 -7.15 -0.46 -22.96
N LEU A 471 -8.20 -0.13 -23.72
CA LEU A 471 -9.50 0.21 -23.14
C LEU A 471 -10.13 -0.98 -22.39
N ASP A 472 -9.92 -2.22 -22.85
CA ASP A 472 -10.37 -3.45 -22.20
C ASP A 472 -9.83 -3.58 -20.76
N PHE A 473 -8.52 -3.32 -20.56
CA PHE A 473 -7.93 -3.31 -19.21
C PHE A 473 -8.53 -2.26 -18.29
N LEU A 474 -8.79 -1.04 -18.80
CA LEU A 474 -9.42 0.02 -18.03
C LEU A 474 -10.88 -0.33 -17.68
N GLN A 475 -11.66 -0.79 -18.65
CA GLN A 475 -13.07 -1.13 -18.48
C GLN A 475 -13.27 -2.32 -17.52
N GLY A 476 -12.49 -3.39 -17.68
CA GLY A 476 -12.52 -4.53 -16.75
C GLY A 476 -12.11 -4.14 -15.33
N LEU A 477 -11.11 -3.28 -15.17
CA LEU A 477 -10.69 -2.78 -13.86
C LEU A 477 -11.75 -1.88 -13.20
N LEU A 478 -12.46 -1.05 -13.97
CA LEU A 478 -13.58 -0.24 -13.49
C LEU A 478 -14.78 -1.11 -13.07
N VAL A 479 -15.13 -2.15 -13.84
CA VAL A 479 -16.19 -3.11 -13.46
C VAL A 479 -15.82 -3.86 -12.18
N TYR A 480 -14.59 -4.35 -12.06
CA TYR A 480 -14.11 -5.01 -10.84
C TYR A 480 -14.06 -4.07 -9.63
N LEU A 481 -13.74 -2.79 -9.82
CA LEU A 481 -13.79 -1.77 -8.78
C LEU A 481 -15.23 -1.46 -8.34
N ALA A 482 -16.18 -1.34 -9.27
CA ALA A 482 -17.57 -0.99 -8.96
C ALA A 482 -18.25 -2.00 -8.02
N TRP A 483 -18.01 -3.31 -8.23
CA TRP A 483 -18.50 -4.39 -7.35
C TRP A 483 -17.37 -5.05 -6.55
N TYR A 484 -16.43 -4.24 -6.03
CA TYR A 484 -15.20 -4.72 -5.39
C TYR A 484 -15.46 -5.77 -4.29
N PRO A 485 -14.86 -6.98 -4.37
CA PRO A 485 -15.17 -8.11 -3.47
C PRO A 485 -15.06 -7.84 -1.97
N MET A 486 -14.09 -7.04 -1.53
CA MET A 486 -13.69 -6.94 -0.12
C MET A 486 -14.14 -5.62 0.53
N LEU A 487 -15.34 -5.16 0.18
CA LEU A 487 -15.93 -3.91 0.67
C LEU A 487 -15.95 -3.74 2.20
N VAL A 488 -15.97 -4.86 2.93
CA VAL A 488 -16.11 -4.90 4.38
C VAL A 488 -14.79 -5.30 5.08
N ASN A 489 -13.65 -5.33 4.39
CA ASN A 489 -12.37 -5.64 5.04
C ASN A 489 -11.37 -4.46 5.03
N PRO A 490 -11.39 -3.57 6.05
CA PRO A 490 -10.43 -2.47 6.14
C PRO A 490 -8.98 -2.92 6.40
N LYS A 491 -8.72 -4.19 6.73
CA LYS A 491 -7.34 -4.70 6.86
C LYS A 491 -6.68 -5.02 5.52
N ASN A 492 -7.47 -5.29 4.48
CA ASN A 492 -6.98 -5.67 3.14
C ASN A 492 -7.73 -4.91 2.03
N ASN A 493 -7.96 -3.60 2.23
CA ASN A 493 -8.67 -2.78 1.26
C ASN A 493 -7.73 -2.26 0.16
N GLN A 494 -7.56 -3.06 -0.88
CA GLN A 494 -6.70 -2.75 -2.03
C GLN A 494 -7.38 -1.83 -3.07
N SER A 495 -8.65 -1.43 -2.87
CA SER A 495 -9.42 -0.66 -3.86
C SER A 495 -8.74 0.66 -4.26
N PHE A 496 -8.04 1.33 -3.35
CA PHE A 496 -7.28 2.56 -3.65
C PHE A 496 -6.07 2.31 -4.56
N MET A 497 -5.41 1.15 -4.45
CA MET A 497 -4.30 0.80 -5.36
C MET A 497 -4.83 0.49 -6.76
N TYR A 498 -5.93 -0.26 -6.85
CA TYR A 498 -6.61 -0.54 -8.12
C TYR A 498 -7.23 0.71 -8.75
N MET A 499 -7.77 1.65 -7.96
CA MET A 499 -8.26 2.94 -8.46
C MET A 499 -7.14 3.83 -8.98
N ASN A 500 -6.01 3.91 -8.26
CA ASN A 500 -4.84 4.64 -8.76
C ASN A 500 -4.28 3.99 -10.05
N LEU A 501 -4.30 2.66 -10.17
CA LEU A 501 -3.93 1.97 -11.41
C LEU A 501 -4.89 2.29 -12.57
N ALA A 502 -6.21 2.35 -12.32
CA ALA A 502 -7.19 2.78 -13.32
C ALA A 502 -7.00 4.25 -13.73
N VAL A 503 -6.63 5.14 -12.78
CA VAL A 503 -6.25 6.53 -13.08
C VAL A 503 -5.01 6.60 -13.95
N SER A 504 -3.94 5.84 -13.62
CA SER A 504 -2.74 5.75 -14.45
C SER A 504 -3.06 5.24 -15.85
N LEU A 505 -3.88 4.19 -15.99
CA LEU A 505 -4.34 3.68 -17.29
C LEU A 505 -5.12 4.73 -18.08
N ALA A 506 -6.01 5.51 -17.45
CA ALA A 506 -6.78 6.55 -18.14
C ALA A 506 -5.87 7.68 -18.68
N THR A 507 -4.86 8.11 -17.92
CA THR A 507 -3.86 9.09 -18.37
C THR A 507 -2.94 8.50 -19.45
N ASP A 508 -2.48 7.25 -19.30
CA ASP A 508 -1.63 6.56 -20.27
C ASP A 508 -2.33 6.28 -21.61
N LEU A 509 -3.66 6.12 -21.60
CA LEU A 509 -4.49 6.04 -22.82
C LEU A 509 -4.79 7.43 -23.43
N GLY A 510 -4.31 8.51 -22.82
CA GLY A 510 -4.53 9.89 -23.26
C GLY A 510 -5.95 10.43 -23.05
N LEU A 511 -6.79 9.73 -22.28
CA LEU A 511 -8.21 10.10 -22.06
C LEU A 511 -8.39 11.42 -21.29
N ASP A 512 -7.32 11.95 -20.70
CA ASP A 512 -7.33 13.23 -19.99
C ASP A 512 -7.12 14.45 -20.91
N GLN A 513 -7.03 14.20 -22.22
CA GLN A 513 -6.93 15.18 -23.32
C GLN A 513 -8.24 15.25 -24.12
N ALA A 514 -8.52 16.39 -24.77
CA ALA A 514 -9.74 16.57 -25.56
C ALA A 514 -9.79 15.78 -26.88
N TYR A 515 -8.63 15.39 -27.40
CA TYR A 515 -8.45 14.69 -28.68
C TYR A 515 -7.38 13.61 -28.52
N PRO A 516 -7.46 12.46 -29.24
CA PRO A 516 -6.48 11.40 -29.15
C PRO A 516 -5.08 11.85 -29.60
N ASN A 517 -4.05 11.49 -28.83
CA ASN A 517 -2.66 11.85 -29.12
C ASN A 517 -1.74 10.62 -29.09
N LEU A 518 -1.86 9.80 -30.13
CA LEU A 518 -1.05 8.59 -30.34
C LEU A 518 0.47 8.84 -30.44
N SER A 519 0.91 10.11 -30.55
CA SER A 519 2.35 10.45 -30.64
C SER A 519 3.04 10.61 -29.28
N SER A 520 2.29 10.71 -28.19
CA SER A 520 2.84 11.01 -26.84
C SER A 520 3.19 9.77 -26.01
N PHE A 521 2.74 8.59 -26.42
CA PHE A 521 2.82 7.35 -25.65
C PHE A 521 3.23 6.18 -26.55
N SER A 522 3.96 5.21 -25.99
CA SER A 522 4.40 4.02 -26.74
C SER A 522 3.40 2.87 -26.63
N ALA A 523 3.18 2.15 -27.73
CA ALA A 523 2.48 0.87 -27.81
C ALA A 523 1.08 0.78 -27.15
N ILE A 524 0.25 1.81 -27.31
CA ILE A 524 -1.18 1.75 -26.96
C ILE A 524 -1.94 0.89 -27.98
N CYS A 525 -2.85 0.02 -27.51
CA CYS A 525 -3.87 -0.56 -28.38
C CYS A 525 -4.97 0.47 -28.68
N ALA A 526 -5.06 0.94 -29.93
CA ALA A 526 -6.03 1.93 -30.37
C ALA A 526 -7.44 1.35 -30.68
N GLU A 527 -7.55 0.02 -30.78
CA GLU A 527 -8.81 -0.68 -31.06
C GLU A 527 -9.84 -0.43 -29.95
N GLY A 528 -11.06 -0.04 -30.33
CA GLY A 528 -12.13 0.39 -29.42
C GLY A 528 -11.90 1.73 -28.70
N LEU A 529 -10.66 2.25 -28.69
CA LEU A 529 -10.30 3.53 -28.05
C LEU A 529 -10.61 4.74 -28.94
N ILE A 530 -10.31 4.63 -30.24
CA ILE A 530 -10.41 5.72 -31.23
C ILE A 530 -11.26 5.28 -32.42
N GLU A 531 -12.15 6.16 -32.88
CA GLU A 531 -12.95 6.00 -34.10
C GLU A 531 -13.08 7.37 -34.79
N ASN A 532 -12.84 7.44 -36.11
CA ASN A 532 -12.89 8.68 -36.90
C ASN A 532 -12.09 9.84 -36.25
N ASP A 533 -10.83 9.56 -35.88
CA ASP A 533 -9.89 10.46 -35.17
C ASP A 533 -10.37 11.03 -33.81
N MET A 534 -11.47 10.51 -33.27
CA MET A 534 -12.05 10.93 -31.99
C MET A 534 -12.10 9.77 -30.98
N PHE A 535 -12.14 10.08 -29.68
CA PHE A 535 -12.40 9.06 -28.66
C PHE A 535 -13.82 8.50 -28.79
N THR A 536 -13.93 7.16 -28.74
CA THR A 536 -15.22 6.45 -28.79
C THR A 536 -16.13 6.81 -27.61
N GLN A 537 -17.43 6.53 -27.72
CA GLN A 537 -18.35 6.67 -26.59
C GLN A 537 -17.89 5.81 -25.41
N ALA A 538 -17.48 4.56 -25.66
CA ALA A 538 -16.94 3.64 -24.65
C ALA A 538 -15.73 4.21 -23.90
N ALA A 539 -14.81 4.89 -24.61
CA ALA A 539 -13.66 5.58 -24.01
C ALA A 539 -14.08 6.77 -23.13
N LYS A 540 -14.98 7.63 -23.63
CA LYS A 540 -15.54 8.79 -22.89
C LYS A 540 -16.25 8.33 -21.61
N LYS A 541 -17.05 7.26 -21.68
CA LYS A 541 -17.75 6.66 -20.54
C LYS A 541 -16.79 6.10 -19.49
N ALA A 542 -15.74 5.38 -19.92
CA ALA A 542 -14.72 4.86 -19.01
C ALA A 542 -13.98 5.97 -18.25
N TYR A 543 -13.65 7.09 -18.92
CA TYR A 543 -13.05 8.26 -18.28
C TYR A 543 -13.97 8.91 -17.23
N LEU A 544 -15.26 9.07 -17.53
CA LEU A 544 -16.26 9.53 -16.57
C LEU A 544 -16.43 8.55 -15.39
N GLY A 545 -16.32 7.25 -15.66
CA GLY A 545 -16.31 6.20 -14.64
C GLY A 545 -15.12 6.28 -13.68
N CYS A 546 -13.94 6.64 -14.19
CA CYS A 546 -12.75 6.87 -13.36
C CYS A 546 -12.99 7.99 -12.33
N TYR A 547 -13.57 9.11 -12.78
CA TYR A 547 -13.97 10.19 -11.87
C TYR A 547 -15.05 9.74 -10.89
N PHE A 548 -16.11 9.09 -11.36
CA PHE A 548 -17.22 8.69 -10.51
C PHE A 548 -16.78 7.75 -9.38
N LEU A 549 -15.94 6.76 -9.67
CA LEU A 549 -15.40 5.84 -8.66
C LEU A 549 -14.34 6.50 -7.77
N SER A 550 -13.42 7.31 -8.32
CA SER A 550 -12.39 8.00 -7.53
C SER A 550 -12.99 9.02 -6.56
N SER A 551 -13.96 9.81 -7.01
CA SER A 551 -14.70 10.75 -6.16
C SER A 551 -15.57 10.01 -5.13
N SER A 552 -16.20 8.88 -5.49
CA SER A 552 -16.95 8.06 -4.53
C SER A 552 -16.06 7.42 -3.45
N LEU A 553 -14.85 6.96 -3.81
CA LEU A 553 -13.87 6.46 -2.84
C LEU A 553 -13.31 7.60 -1.96
N SER A 554 -13.04 8.76 -2.55
CA SER A 554 -12.65 9.98 -1.84
C SER A 554 -13.66 10.34 -0.74
N LEU A 555 -14.93 10.56 -1.08
CA LEU A 555 -15.97 10.93 -0.12
C LEU A 555 -16.34 9.79 0.85
N GLY A 556 -16.33 8.54 0.35
CA GLY A 556 -16.66 7.35 1.14
C GLY A 556 -15.66 7.09 2.27
N PHE A 557 -14.36 7.30 2.01
CA PHE A 557 -13.27 7.01 2.94
C PHE A 557 -12.58 8.25 3.50
N GLN A 558 -12.88 9.46 3.01
CA GLN A 558 -12.22 10.72 3.37
C GLN A 558 -10.71 10.68 3.12
N LYS A 559 -10.33 10.23 1.92
CA LYS A 559 -8.98 10.34 1.35
C LYS A 559 -8.98 11.39 0.23
N PRO A 560 -7.82 11.97 -0.13
CA PRO A 560 -7.73 12.85 -1.30
C PRO A 560 -8.25 12.18 -2.57
N ASN A 561 -8.98 12.93 -3.42
CA ASN A 561 -9.39 12.44 -4.73
C ASN A 561 -8.22 12.50 -5.72
N SER A 562 -7.70 11.35 -6.15
CA SER A 562 -6.65 11.23 -7.18
C SER A 562 -7.07 11.74 -8.57
N PHE A 563 -8.38 11.91 -8.81
CA PHE A 563 -8.94 12.19 -10.14
C PHE A 563 -10.06 13.24 -10.05
N GLN A 564 -9.65 14.51 -10.09
CA GLN A 564 -10.54 15.66 -9.91
C GLN A 564 -11.40 15.95 -11.15
N TYR A 565 -12.54 16.64 -10.93
CA TYR A 565 -13.40 17.12 -12.02
C TYR A 565 -12.65 18.08 -12.97
N ARG A 566 -12.85 17.94 -14.28
CA ARG A 566 -12.27 18.81 -15.32
C ARG A 566 -13.35 19.21 -16.34
N GLN A 567 -13.21 20.38 -16.96
CA GLN A 567 -14.10 20.85 -18.05
C GLN A 567 -14.25 19.85 -19.22
N LEU A 568 -13.25 18.97 -19.41
CA LEU A 568 -13.31 17.86 -20.36
C LEU A 568 -14.51 16.92 -20.11
N MET A 569 -14.91 16.75 -18.85
CA MET A 569 -16.06 15.93 -18.46
C MET A 569 -17.38 16.54 -18.95
N ASP A 570 -17.52 17.87 -18.92
CA ASP A 570 -18.68 18.57 -19.47
C ASP A 570 -18.79 18.36 -21.00
N ILE A 571 -17.65 18.42 -21.71
CA ILE A 571 -17.57 18.15 -23.16
C ILE A 571 -17.98 16.70 -23.47
N HIS A 572 -17.48 15.73 -22.70
CA HIS A 572 -17.85 14.32 -22.87
C HIS A 572 -19.32 14.05 -22.55
N LEU A 573 -19.87 14.70 -21.52
CA LEU A 573 -21.28 14.60 -21.17
C LEU A 573 -22.19 15.19 -22.26
N GLY A 574 -21.84 16.34 -22.86
CA GLY A 574 -22.57 16.90 -24.00
C GLY A 574 -22.60 15.94 -25.19
N SER A 575 -21.43 15.41 -25.58
CA SER A 575 -21.30 14.44 -26.68
C SER A 575 -22.06 13.12 -26.44
N LEU A 576 -22.31 12.73 -25.18
CA LEU A 576 -23.12 11.57 -24.84
C LEU A 576 -24.62 11.89 -24.79
N ALA A 577 -25.01 13.10 -24.39
CA ALA A 577 -26.42 13.54 -24.38
C ALA A 577 -27.04 13.62 -25.80
N GLU A 578 -26.23 13.89 -26.82
CA GLU A 578 -26.65 13.87 -28.23
C GLU A 578 -26.90 12.45 -28.78
N SER A 579 -26.33 11.41 -28.14
CA SER A 579 -26.34 10.03 -28.63
C SER A 579 -27.13 9.04 -27.76
N GLU A 580 -27.31 9.31 -26.47
CA GLU A 580 -28.03 8.44 -25.53
C GLU A 580 -29.27 9.11 -24.92
N SER A 581 -30.46 8.64 -25.30
CA SER A 581 -31.75 9.12 -24.76
C SER A 581 -31.99 8.85 -23.27
N LYS A 582 -31.00 8.32 -22.54
CA LYS A 582 -31.16 7.75 -21.20
C LYS A 582 -30.63 8.62 -20.06
N GLY A 583 -29.66 9.51 -20.27
CA GLY A 583 -29.24 10.52 -19.29
C GLY A 583 -28.65 10.03 -17.94
N ASP A 584 -28.43 8.73 -17.73
CA ASP A 584 -27.96 8.18 -16.44
C ASP A 584 -26.59 8.70 -16.04
N ILE A 585 -25.64 8.67 -16.98
CA ILE A 585 -24.26 9.10 -16.78
C ILE A 585 -24.22 10.59 -16.40
N HIS A 586 -24.97 11.42 -17.13
CA HIS A 586 -25.14 12.85 -16.85
C HIS A 586 -25.75 13.08 -15.46
N SER A 587 -26.75 12.29 -15.08
CA SER A 587 -27.40 12.36 -13.76
C SER A 587 -26.44 11.99 -12.63
N LEU A 588 -25.75 10.86 -12.74
CA LEU A 588 -24.79 10.38 -11.73
C LEU A 588 -23.60 11.34 -11.58
N ILE A 589 -23.03 11.85 -12.69
CA ILE A 589 -21.90 12.76 -12.64
C ILE A 589 -22.31 14.11 -12.02
N ARG A 590 -23.48 14.66 -12.38
CA ARG A 590 -23.99 15.90 -11.74
C ARG A 590 -24.23 15.72 -10.24
N LEU A 591 -24.93 14.66 -9.83
CA LEU A 591 -25.17 14.39 -8.40
C LEU A 591 -23.87 14.16 -7.63
N GLN A 592 -22.91 13.42 -8.19
CA GLN A 592 -21.61 13.20 -7.57
C GLN A 592 -20.79 14.48 -7.46
N ARG A 593 -20.78 15.34 -8.50
CA ARG A 593 -20.07 16.63 -8.47
C ARG A 593 -20.71 17.64 -7.53
N LEU A 594 -22.03 17.61 -7.35
CA LEU A 594 -22.73 18.38 -6.33
C LEU A 594 -22.36 17.90 -4.91
N ASN A 595 -22.31 16.58 -4.68
CA ASN A 595 -21.84 15.98 -3.42
C ASN A 595 -20.37 16.33 -3.10
N GLU A 596 -19.49 16.31 -4.10
CA GLU A 596 -18.08 16.71 -3.97
C GLU A 596 -17.95 18.21 -3.63
N ARG A 597 -18.69 19.09 -4.32
CA ARG A 597 -18.71 20.55 -4.02
C ARG A 597 -19.23 20.88 -2.62
N ILE A 598 -20.23 20.14 -2.13
CA ILE A 598 -20.68 20.23 -0.74
C ILE A 598 -19.51 19.88 0.19
N SER A 599 -18.88 18.71 0.03
CA SER A 599 -17.75 18.28 0.86
C SER A 599 -16.58 19.28 0.86
N ASP A 600 -16.17 19.76 -0.31
CA ASP A 600 -15.05 20.70 -0.49
C ASP A 600 -15.28 22.03 0.26
N LEU A 601 -16.52 22.53 0.29
CA LEU A 601 -16.89 23.74 1.02
C LEU A 601 -16.64 23.59 2.53
N HIS A 602 -17.10 22.50 3.13
CA HIS A 602 -17.03 22.29 4.58
C HIS A 602 -15.66 21.77 5.06
N ALA A 603 -14.81 21.27 4.14
CA ALA A 603 -13.41 20.93 4.37
C ALA A 603 -12.51 22.17 4.56
N ASN A 604 -12.84 23.29 3.92
CA ASN A 604 -12.00 24.50 3.90
C ASN A 604 -12.42 25.62 4.90
N LYS A 605 -13.47 25.42 5.72
CA LYS A 605 -13.89 26.39 6.75
C LYS A 605 -12.79 26.60 7.81
N GLN A 606 -12.17 27.79 7.83
CA GLN A 606 -11.27 28.23 8.90
C GLN A 606 -12.04 28.54 10.20
N LEU A 607 -11.44 28.23 11.35
CA LEU A 607 -12.04 28.34 12.70
C LEU A 607 -12.06 29.79 13.28
N ALA A 608 -12.19 30.81 12.42
CA ALA A 608 -11.92 32.21 12.78
C ALA A 608 -12.86 33.25 12.12
N GLY A 609 -14.10 32.86 11.77
CA GLY A 609 -15.12 33.77 11.24
C GLY A 609 -15.97 34.47 12.33
N ASP A 610 -16.87 35.36 11.90
CA ASP A 610 -17.96 35.88 12.73
C ASP A 610 -19.11 34.83 12.72
N PRO A 611 -19.51 34.27 13.88
CA PRO A 611 -20.57 33.26 13.95
C PRO A 611 -21.91 33.67 13.33
N ARG A 612 -22.21 34.97 13.20
CA ARG A 612 -23.41 35.46 12.50
C ARG A 612 -23.24 35.40 10.99
N LEU A 613 -22.07 35.78 10.48
CA LEU A 613 -21.72 35.70 9.07
C LEU A 613 -21.62 34.23 8.63
N ASP A 614 -21.02 33.37 9.46
CA ASP A 614 -20.91 31.93 9.19
C ASP A 614 -22.28 31.23 9.18
N SER A 615 -23.21 31.66 10.04
CA SER A 615 -24.60 31.18 10.04
C SER A 615 -25.36 31.66 8.80
N LEU A 616 -25.23 32.94 8.41
CA LEU A 616 -25.80 33.46 7.16
C LEU A 616 -25.23 32.74 5.92
N ASN A 617 -23.92 32.48 5.91
CA ASN A 617 -23.24 31.71 4.87
C ASN A 617 -23.74 30.26 4.85
N ALA A 618 -23.98 29.62 5.99
CA ALA A 618 -24.51 28.26 6.06
C ALA A 618 -25.91 28.16 5.42
N GLU A 619 -26.81 29.10 5.74
CA GLU A 619 -28.15 29.17 5.12
C GLU A 619 -28.06 29.44 3.61
N LEU A 620 -27.25 30.42 3.18
CA LEU A 620 -27.08 30.76 1.76
C LEU A 620 -26.52 29.58 0.95
N ASN A 621 -25.49 28.89 1.45
CA ASN A 621 -24.93 27.72 0.78
C ASN A 621 -25.92 26.55 0.72
N ALA A 622 -26.70 26.32 1.80
CA ALA A 622 -27.76 25.32 1.79
C ALA A 622 -28.82 25.65 0.72
N GLN A 623 -29.28 26.91 0.63
CA GLN A 623 -30.23 27.35 -0.38
C GLN A 623 -29.68 27.22 -1.81
N ILE A 624 -28.40 27.55 -2.06
CA ILE A 624 -27.74 27.36 -3.36
C ILE A 624 -27.78 25.88 -3.76
N PHE A 625 -27.33 24.97 -2.90
CA PHE A 625 -27.30 23.54 -3.25
C PHE A 625 -28.71 22.90 -3.34
N LEU A 626 -29.70 23.41 -2.59
CA LEU A 626 -31.10 23.01 -2.73
C LEU A 626 -31.70 23.46 -4.07
N ASN A 627 -31.40 24.69 -4.51
CA ASN A 627 -31.81 25.20 -5.81
C ASN A 627 -31.16 24.40 -6.94
N GLU A 628 -29.85 24.15 -6.90
CA GLU A 628 -29.17 23.30 -7.89
C GLU A 628 -29.74 21.86 -7.93
N LEU A 629 -30.09 21.28 -6.78
CA LEU A 629 -30.73 19.97 -6.72
C LEU A 629 -32.16 20.00 -7.29
N GLN A 630 -32.88 21.12 -7.12
CA GLN A 630 -34.22 21.33 -7.69
C GLN A 630 -34.18 21.60 -9.21
N GLU A 631 -33.20 22.36 -9.70
CA GLU A 631 -32.92 22.53 -11.13
C GLU A 631 -32.54 21.19 -11.76
N TRP A 632 -31.71 20.38 -11.09
CA TRP A 632 -31.40 19.02 -11.53
C TRP A 632 -32.69 18.18 -11.63
N ARG A 633 -33.56 18.18 -10.61
CA ARG A 633 -34.86 17.47 -10.66
C ARG A 633 -35.72 17.92 -11.85
N GLY A 634 -35.81 19.23 -12.09
CA GLY A 634 -36.55 19.80 -13.22
C GLY A 634 -35.93 19.52 -14.60
N SER A 635 -34.64 19.16 -14.66
CA SER A 635 -33.94 18.78 -15.89
C SER A 635 -34.00 17.29 -16.23
N VAL A 636 -34.66 16.48 -15.40
CA VAL A 636 -34.65 15.01 -15.45
C VAL A 636 -36.08 14.49 -15.63
N PRO A 637 -36.40 13.79 -16.74
CA PRO A 637 -37.71 13.17 -16.96
C PRO A 637 -38.23 12.34 -15.77
N ASP A 638 -39.51 12.51 -15.42
CA ASP A 638 -40.15 11.89 -14.24
C ASP A 638 -39.93 10.36 -14.15
N ASP A 639 -39.96 9.68 -15.30
CA ASP A 639 -39.72 8.24 -15.43
C ASP A 639 -38.38 7.78 -14.86
N LEU A 640 -37.35 8.63 -14.85
CA LEU A 640 -36.03 8.30 -14.30
C LEU A 640 -36.09 8.17 -12.77
N SER A 641 -36.88 9.02 -12.11
CA SER A 641 -37.07 8.97 -10.65
C SER A 641 -37.80 7.69 -10.21
N THR A 642 -38.73 7.21 -11.04
CA THR A 642 -39.56 6.02 -10.76
C THR A 642 -38.86 4.71 -11.18
N THR A 643 -38.15 4.72 -12.31
CA THR A 643 -37.59 3.50 -12.93
C THR A 643 -36.14 3.23 -12.51
N ARG A 644 -35.35 4.26 -12.18
CA ARG A 644 -33.89 4.13 -11.94
C ARG A 644 -33.53 4.47 -10.51
N SER A 645 -33.97 3.56 -9.65
CA SER A 645 -33.96 3.70 -8.19
C SER A 645 -32.58 3.97 -7.56
N PHE A 646 -31.48 3.62 -8.21
CA PHE A 646 -30.12 3.96 -7.77
C PHE A 646 -29.80 5.46 -7.96
N ILE A 647 -30.39 6.14 -8.95
CA ILE A 647 -30.28 7.59 -9.13
C ILE A 647 -31.13 8.28 -8.07
N ALA A 648 -32.36 7.81 -7.84
CA ALA A 648 -33.22 8.30 -6.76
C ALA A 648 -32.54 8.18 -5.38
N LEU A 649 -31.89 7.03 -5.08
CA LEU A 649 -31.13 6.84 -3.85
C LEU A 649 -29.95 7.83 -3.72
N SER A 650 -29.26 8.11 -4.83
CA SER A 650 -28.14 9.07 -4.88
C SER A 650 -28.63 10.51 -4.70
N GLU A 651 -29.74 10.88 -5.31
CA GLU A 651 -30.42 12.17 -5.17
C GLU A 651 -30.84 12.43 -3.72
N ARG A 652 -31.49 11.45 -3.08
CA ARG A 652 -31.92 11.55 -1.67
C ARG A 652 -30.71 11.68 -0.75
N PHE A 653 -29.59 11.05 -1.09
CA PHE A 653 -28.34 11.20 -0.35
C PHE A 653 -27.72 12.60 -0.52
N VAL A 654 -27.74 13.19 -1.72
CA VAL A 654 -27.27 14.59 -1.91
C VAL A 654 -28.12 15.56 -1.08
N GLY A 655 -29.45 15.39 -1.05
CA GLY A 655 -30.34 16.16 -0.17
C GLY A 655 -30.00 16.03 1.32
N LEU A 656 -29.49 14.87 1.76
CA LEU A 656 -28.98 14.63 3.11
C LEU A 656 -27.57 15.22 3.33
N SER A 657 -26.71 15.21 2.31
CA SER A 657 -25.35 15.78 2.33
C SER A 657 -25.38 17.28 2.64
N ILE A 658 -26.26 18.05 1.99
CA ILE A 658 -26.38 19.51 2.13
C ILE A 658 -26.36 19.95 3.61
N TYR A 659 -27.17 19.31 4.45
CA TYR A 659 -27.23 19.63 5.88
C TYR A 659 -26.20 18.87 6.71
N SER A 660 -25.90 17.60 6.37
CA SER A 660 -25.03 16.77 7.22
C SER A 660 -23.57 17.20 7.20
N TYR A 661 -23.03 17.73 6.10
CA TYR A 661 -21.67 18.27 6.10
C TYR A 661 -21.57 19.59 6.88
N GLU A 662 -22.56 20.50 6.77
CA GLU A 662 -22.60 21.75 7.55
C GLU A 662 -22.75 21.51 9.06
N LEU A 663 -23.58 20.53 9.46
CA LEU A 663 -23.66 20.07 10.86
C LEU A 663 -22.38 19.33 11.33
N GLY A 664 -21.37 19.21 10.46
CA GLY A 664 -20.10 18.57 10.73
C GLY A 664 -20.20 17.04 10.83
N PHE A 665 -21.32 16.43 10.45
CA PHE A 665 -21.61 15.00 10.58
C PHE A 665 -20.74 14.08 9.71
N HIS A 666 -19.72 14.62 9.03
CA HIS A 666 -18.68 13.83 8.35
C HIS A 666 -17.27 14.09 8.92
N ARG A 667 -17.06 15.11 9.76
CA ARG A 667 -15.72 15.48 10.28
C ARG A 667 -15.10 14.42 11.20
N LYS A 668 -13.77 14.41 11.26
CA LYS A 668 -12.92 13.59 12.14
C LYS A 668 -11.78 14.45 12.73
N PRO A 669 -11.37 14.24 14.00
CA PRO A 669 -12.06 13.48 15.04
C PRO A 669 -13.26 14.29 15.61
N TYR A 670 -14.50 13.84 15.37
CA TYR A 670 -15.70 14.64 15.72
C TYR A 670 -15.87 14.94 17.21
N ARG A 671 -15.25 14.12 18.09
CA ARG A 671 -15.18 14.39 19.53
C ARG A 671 -14.58 15.76 19.85
N GLU A 672 -13.52 16.14 19.13
CA GLU A 672 -12.77 17.36 19.40
C GLU A 672 -13.52 18.58 18.87
N HIS A 673 -14.18 18.44 17.70
CA HIS A 673 -15.15 19.41 17.20
C HIS A 673 -16.28 19.70 18.19
N LEU A 674 -16.77 18.70 18.94
CA LEU A 674 -17.77 18.88 20.01
C LEU A 674 -17.20 19.36 21.36
N ARG A 675 -15.88 19.39 21.53
CA ARG A 675 -15.19 19.84 22.76
C ARG A 675 -14.61 21.26 22.66
N SER A 676 -14.41 21.79 21.45
CA SER A 676 -13.92 23.15 21.28
C SER A 676 -14.94 24.17 21.84
N PRO A 677 -14.52 25.17 22.64
CA PRO A 677 -15.39 26.28 23.06
C PRO A 677 -16.05 27.03 21.89
N GLN A 678 -15.42 27.00 20.71
CA GLN A 678 -15.91 27.59 19.46
C GLN A 678 -17.10 26.82 18.86
N SER A 679 -17.36 25.57 19.29
CA SER A 679 -18.42 24.72 18.70
C SER A 679 -19.84 25.20 19.03
N LYS A 680 -19.98 26.26 19.85
CA LYS A 680 -21.20 27.05 20.07
C LYS A 680 -21.46 28.03 18.90
N GLU A 681 -21.27 27.54 17.68
CA GLU A 681 -21.76 28.18 16.46
C GLU A 681 -23.27 28.41 16.57
N LEU A 682 -23.81 29.43 15.89
CA LEU A 682 -25.26 29.65 15.80
C LEU A 682 -25.88 28.61 14.85
N VAL A 683 -26.02 27.38 15.36
CA VAL A 683 -26.61 26.25 14.64
C VAL A 683 -28.06 26.55 14.33
N ILE A 684 -28.38 26.60 13.04
CA ILE A 684 -29.71 26.89 12.56
C ILE A 684 -30.58 25.66 12.84
N GLN A 685 -31.52 25.78 13.78
CA GLN A 685 -32.34 24.64 14.25
C GLN A 685 -33.14 23.96 13.12
N SER A 686 -33.50 24.69 12.06
CA SER A 686 -34.13 24.12 10.87
C SER A 686 -33.21 23.13 10.13
N HIS A 687 -31.89 23.31 10.14
CA HIS A 687 -30.95 22.40 9.45
C HIS A 687 -30.95 21.02 10.12
N LEU A 688 -31.09 20.95 11.44
CA LEU A 688 -31.24 19.67 12.16
C LEU A 688 -32.55 18.97 11.79
N THR A 689 -33.66 19.71 11.74
CA THR A 689 -34.98 19.20 11.29
C THR A 689 -34.95 18.72 9.84
N ASN A 690 -34.38 19.51 8.94
CA ASN A 690 -34.30 19.20 7.52
C ASN A 690 -33.34 18.03 7.26
N CYS A 691 -32.26 17.90 8.05
CA CYS A 691 -31.37 16.73 8.01
C CYS A 691 -32.09 15.45 8.49
N LEU A 692 -32.93 15.54 9.53
CA LEU A 692 -33.75 14.43 10.00
C LEU A 692 -34.76 13.98 8.94
N ASP A 693 -35.47 14.92 8.31
CA ASP A 693 -36.43 14.62 7.25
C ASP A 693 -35.76 14.08 5.97
N ALA A 694 -34.61 14.64 5.57
CA ALA A 694 -33.81 14.10 4.47
C ALA A 694 -33.30 12.67 4.76
N ALA A 695 -32.87 12.39 6.00
CA ALA A 695 -32.47 11.05 6.41
C ALA A 695 -33.65 10.06 6.36
N LYS A 696 -34.82 10.47 6.86
CA LYS A 696 -36.06 9.70 6.77
C LYS A 696 -36.41 9.37 5.31
N ARG A 697 -36.47 10.38 4.43
CA ARG A 697 -36.74 10.20 2.99
C ARG A 697 -35.71 9.28 2.29
N PHE A 698 -34.45 9.32 2.71
CA PHE A 698 -33.42 8.39 2.21
C PHE A 698 -33.71 6.93 2.64
N PHE A 699 -34.03 6.68 3.92
CA PHE A 699 -34.36 5.33 4.39
C PHE A 699 -35.68 4.81 3.82
N GLU A 700 -36.69 5.67 3.65
CA GLU A 700 -37.94 5.33 2.97
C GLU A 700 -37.69 4.94 1.51
N CYS A 701 -36.86 5.69 0.78
CA CYS A 701 -36.44 5.36 -0.59
C CYS A 701 -35.62 4.05 -0.65
N LEU A 702 -34.69 3.85 0.29
CA LEU A 702 -33.87 2.63 0.40
C LEU A 702 -34.72 1.39 0.71
N LEU A 703 -35.84 1.54 1.43
CA LEU A 703 -36.76 0.45 1.78
C LEU A 703 -37.91 0.29 0.78
N SER A 704 -38.23 1.29 -0.05
CA SER A 704 -39.14 1.13 -1.19
C SER A 704 -38.50 0.42 -2.39
N LEU A 705 -37.19 0.13 -2.34
CA LEU A 705 -36.51 -0.65 -3.37
C LEU A 705 -37.05 -2.09 -3.44
N PRO A 706 -37.25 -2.66 -4.65
CA PRO A 706 -37.41 -4.09 -4.84
C PRO A 706 -36.20 -4.84 -4.28
N GLU A 707 -36.42 -5.95 -3.58
CA GLU A 707 -35.35 -6.64 -2.83
C GLU A 707 -34.23 -7.21 -3.73
N SER A 708 -34.55 -7.52 -4.99
CA SER A 708 -33.54 -7.86 -6.00
C SER A 708 -32.53 -6.74 -6.27
N SER A 709 -32.86 -5.47 -6.02
CA SER A 709 -31.98 -4.31 -6.26
C SER A 709 -30.68 -4.37 -5.46
N TYR A 710 -30.73 -4.89 -4.22
CA TYR A 710 -29.55 -4.96 -3.35
C TYR A 710 -28.46 -5.91 -3.90
N LEU A 711 -28.84 -6.89 -4.73
CA LEU A 711 -27.89 -7.77 -5.43
C LEU A 711 -27.08 -7.04 -6.53
N SER A 712 -27.55 -5.88 -6.98
CA SER A 712 -26.91 -5.04 -8.01
C SER A 712 -26.15 -3.84 -7.45
N PHE A 713 -26.24 -3.56 -6.15
CA PHE A 713 -25.55 -2.43 -5.51
C PHE A 713 -24.02 -2.49 -5.72
N THR A 714 -23.47 -1.40 -6.27
CA THR A 714 -22.02 -1.11 -6.28
C THR A 714 -21.55 -0.70 -4.89
N PHE A 715 -20.23 -0.56 -4.68
CA PHE A 715 -19.71 0.02 -3.44
C PHE A 715 -20.27 1.41 -3.13
N VAL A 716 -20.68 2.17 -4.15
CA VAL A 716 -21.22 3.52 -3.97
C VAL A 716 -22.52 3.45 -3.18
N GLN A 717 -23.50 2.65 -3.61
CA GLN A 717 -24.78 2.51 -2.89
C GLN A 717 -24.61 1.90 -1.50
N TRP A 718 -23.70 0.93 -1.33
CA TRP A 718 -23.31 0.42 0.00
C TRP A 718 -22.73 1.54 0.89
N GLY A 719 -21.85 2.38 0.35
CA GLY A 719 -21.28 3.55 1.03
C GLY A 719 -22.33 4.59 1.45
N LEU A 720 -23.29 4.90 0.57
CA LEU A 720 -24.39 5.82 0.88
C LEU A 720 -25.23 5.32 2.07
N MET A 721 -25.59 4.04 2.09
CA MET A 721 -26.31 3.43 3.22
C MET A 721 -25.53 3.54 4.54
N VAL A 722 -24.22 3.24 4.50
CA VAL A 722 -23.31 3.31 5.65
C VAL A 722 -23.20 4.74 6.19
N GLN A 723 -23.06 5.73 5.30
CA GLN A 723 -23.04 7.14 5.70
C GLN A 723 -24.41 7.65 6.19
N ALA A 724 -25.53 7.19 5.63
CA ALA A 724 -26.86 7.57 6.11
C ALA A 724 -27.17 7.02 7.51
N VAL A 725 -26.79 5.76 7.80
CA VAL A 725 -26.89 5.18 9.16
C VAL A 725 -26.02 5.97 10.15
N LEU A 726 -24.81 6.36 9.73
CA LEU A 726 -23.93 7.24 10.52
C LEU A 726 -24.58 8.58 10.84
N ILE A 727 -25.18 9.27 9.85
CA ILE A 727 -25.82 10.57 10.05
C ILE A 727 -27.05 10.45 10.97
N LEU A 728 -27.91 9.47 10.73
CA LEU A 728 -29.10 9.26 11.56
C LEU A 728 -28.75 8.84 12.99
N SER A 729 -27.64 8.11 13.20
CA SER A 729 -27.12 7.84 14.56
C SER A 729 -26.61 9.09 15.27
N ARG A 730 -26.00 10.06 14.56
CA ARG A 730 -25.57 11.35 15.13
C ARG A 730 -26.77 12.21 15.56
N LEU A 731 -27.83 12.24 14.74
CA LEU A 731 -29.08 12.99 15.00
C LEU A 731 -29.90 12.47 16.20
N THR A 732 -29.72 11.19 16.58
CA THR A 732 -30.55 10.50 17.57
C THR A 732 -29.92 10.39 18.97
N PHE A 733 -28.76 11.02 19.22
CA PHE A 733 -28.09 11.06 20.53
C PHE A 733 -27.80 12.50 21.03
N LEU A 734 -27.30 12.62 22.27
CA LEU A 734 -26.96 13.88 22.95
C LEU A 734 -26.01 14.82 22.17
N MET A 735 -25.33 14.30 21.14
CA MET A 735 -24.41 15.05 20.30
C MET A 735 -25.05 16.23 19.59
N ALA A 736 -26.30 16.05 19.14
CA ALA A 736 -27.11 17.12 18.60
C ALA A 736 -27.76 17.95 19.73
N ALA A 737 -28.00 17.38 20.92
CA ALA A 737 -28.52 18.13 22.07
C ALA A 737 -27.54 19.23 22.54
N ASN A 738 -26.22 19.00 22.41
CA ASN A 738 -25.18 20.04 22.57
C ASN A 738 -25.33 21.22 21.58
N ARG A 739 -26.16 21.07 20.53
CA ARG A 739 -26.52 22.10 19.53
C ARG A 739 -27.98 22.58 19.66
N GLY A 740 -28.64 22.31 20.80
CA GLY A 740 -30.03 22.73 21.07
C GLY A 740 -31.12 21.77 20.56
N TRP A 741 -30.74 20.58 20.09
CA TRP A 741 -31.68 19.60 19.51
C TRP A 741 -32.44 18.79 20.56
N ASN A 742 -33.74 18.59 20.34
CA ASN A 742 -34.52 17.61 21.12
C ASN A 742 -34.29 16.20 20.55
N SER A 743 -33.27 15.51 21.09
CA SER A 743 -32.90 14.16 20.64
C SER A 743 -33.97 13.10 20.92
N ASP A 744 -34.83 13.32 21.92
CA ASP A 744 -35.95 12.42 22.26
C ASP A 744 -37.07 12.52 21.22
N ALA A 745 -37.46 13.73 20.84
CA ALA A 745 -38.38 13.95 19.73
C ALA A 745 -37.83 13.35 18.41
N ALA A 746 -36.52 13.43 18.16
CA ALA A 746 -35.90 12.79 17.00
C ALA A 746 -35.98 11.26 17.03
N ARG A 747 -35.74 10.63 18.20
CA ARG A 747 -35.89 9.17 18.40
C ARG A 747 -37.34 8.70 18.22
N THR A 748 -38.32 9.49 18.66
CA THR A 748 -39.75 9.20 18.46
C THR A 748 -40.18 9.36 17.00
N ASN A 749 -39.66 10.36 16.29
CA ASN A 749 -40.06 10.66 14.91
C ASN A 749 -39.37 9.80 13.83
N VAL A 750 -38.21 9.19 14.12
CA VAL A 750 -37.48 8.34 13.15
C VAL A 750 -36.99 7.03 13.81
N PRO A 751 -37.61 5.87 13.48
CA PRO A 751 -37.31 4.59 14.13
C PRO A 751 -36.08 3.90 13.51
N LEU A 752 -34.88 4.41 13.78
CA LEU A 752 -33.61 3.84 13.27
C LEU A 752 -33.48 2.32 13.54
N VAL A 753 -33.95 1.82 14.69
CA VAL A 753 -33.96 0.38 15.01
C VAL A 753 -34.78 -0.41 14.00
N MET A 754 -35.98 0.06 13.65
CA MET A 754 -36.86 -0.57 12.66
C MET A 754 -36.22 -0.58 11.27
N TYR A 755 -35.56 0.50 10.85
CA TYR A 755 -34.84 0.52 9.57
C TYR A 755 -33.69 -0.50 9.55
N LEU A 756 -32.92 -0.61 10.65
CA LEU A 756 -31.85 -1.61 10.77
C LEU A 756 -32.41 -3.04 10.77
N ASP A 757 -33.54 -3.31 11.43
CA ASP A 757 -34.21 -4.61 11.41
C ASP A 757 -34.74 -4.99 10.01
N CYS A 758 -35.42 -4.07 9.32
CA CYS A 758 -35.91 -4.30 7.96
C CYS A 758 -34.76 -4.62 6.99
N LEU A 759 -33.63 -3.90 7.09
CA LEU A 759 -32.44 -4.19 6.29
C LEU A 759 -31.81 -5.54 6.68
N CYS A 760 -31.69 -5.85 7.98
CA CYS A 760 -31.17 -7.14 8.44
C CYS A 760 -32.05 -8.32 7.97
N TYR A 761 -33.38 -8.18 8.02
CA TYR A 761 -34.33 -9.18 7.53
C TYR A 761 -34.15 -9.42 6.03
N ARG A 762 -34.17 -8.36 5.22
CA ARG A 762 -34.00 -8.44 3.76
C ARG A 762 -32.67 -9.05 3.36
N PHE A 763 -31.58 -8.61 3.96
CA PHE A 763 -30.26 -9.16 3.67
C PHE A 763 -30.12 -10.62 4.13
N GLN A 764 -30.78 -11.03 5.23
CA GLN A 764 -30.85 -12.43 5.63
C GLN A 764 -31.72 -13.29 4.69
N HIS A 765 -32.76 -12.72 4.07
CA HIS A 765 -33.63 -13.42 3.12
C HIS A 765 -32.97 -13.62 1.74
N LEU A 766 -32.23 -12.61 1.27
CA LEU A 766 -31.55 -12.59 -0.04
C LEU A 766 -30.20 -13.30 -0.06
N SER A 767 -29.58 -13.49 1.12
CA SER A 767 -28.30 -14.17 1.30
C SER A 767 -28.36 -15.64 0.86
N SER A 768 -27.35 -16.10 0.12
CA SER A 768 -27.16 -17.53 -0.15
C SER A 768 -26.56 -18.27 1.05
N THR A 769 -25.92 -17.54 1.98
CA THR A 769 -25.33 -18.04 3.22
C THR A 769 -26.40 -18.39 4.26
N LYS A 770 -26.91 -19.61 4.18
CA LYS A 770 -27.77 -20.20 5.22
C LYS A 770 -26.92 -20.70 6.39
N VAL A 771 -27.46 -20.57 7.60
CA VAL A 771 -26.86 -21.10 8.85
C VAL A 771 -27.95 -21.88 9.56
N SER A 772 -27.72 -23.17 9.81
CA SER A 772 -28.62 -23.99 10.63
C SER A 772 -28.48 -23.59 12.10
N PRO A 773 -29.55 -23.57 12.90
CA PRO A 773 -29.46 -23.22 14.33
C PRO A 773 -28.68 -24.26 15.17
N GLU A 774 -28.37 -25.42 14.60
CA GLU A 774 -27.63 -26.53 15.24
C GLU A 774 -26.13 -26.50 14.92
N ASP A 775 -25.71 -25.79 13.85
CA ASP A 775 -24.31 -25.70 13.43
C ASP A 775 -23.57 -24.62 14.24
N SER A 776 -22.67 -25.04 15.13
CA SER A 776 -21.80 -24.11 15.89
C SER A 776 -20.61 -23.58 15.08
N GLU A 777 -20.34 -24.13 13.89
CA GLU A 777 -19.31 -23.62 12.98
C GLU A 777 -19.82 -22.44 12.14
N HIS A 778 -18.96 -21.45 11.92
CA HIS A 778 -19.28 -20.32 11.04
C HIS A 778 -19.11 -20.70 9.56
N PRO A 779 -20.03 -20.31 8.65
CA PRO A 779 -19.89 -20.53 7.22
C PRO A 779 -18.59 -19.92 6.67
N LYS A 780 -17.78 -20.77 6.02
CA LYS A 780 -16.37 -20.48 5.69
C LYS A 780 -16.19 -19.36 4.67
N ASN A 781 -17.11 -19.21 3.72
CA ASN A 781 -17.11 -18.17 2.69
C ASN A 781 -18.51 -17.50 2.62
N PRO A 782 -18.80 -16.50 3.47
CA PRO A 782 -20.09 -15.82 3.50
C PRO A 782 -20.26 -14.79 2.37
N ASP A 783 -21.48 -14.63 1.88
CA ASP A 783 -21.82 -13.60 0.89
C ASP A 783 -21.90 -12.18 1.46
N VAL A 784 -21.85 -11.18 0.58
CA VAL A 784 -21.83 -9.76 0.96
C VAL A 784 -23.08 -9.30 1.74
N LEU A 785 -24.26 -9.87 1.48
CA LEU A 785 -25.49 -9.51 2.18
C LEU A 785 -25.49 -10.09 3.59
N TYR A 786 -25.05 -11.34 3.75
CA TYR A 786 -24.83 -11.94 5.06
C TYR A 786 -23.88 -11.10 5.94
N VAL A 787 -22.77 -10.64 5.35
CA VAL A 787 -21.79 -9.80 6.03
C VAL A 787 -22.41 -8.43 6.40
N PHE A 788 -23.09 -7.73 5.50
CA PHE A 788 -23.76 -6.46 5.81
C PHE A 788 -24.87 -6.61 6.87
N LYS A 789 -25.62 -7.72 6.85
CA LYS A 789 -26.60 -8.07 7.89
C LYS A 789 -25.94 -8.17 9.28
N LEU A 790 -24.77 -8.81 9.38
CA LEU A 790 -24.04 -8.90 10.65
C LEU A 790 -23.50 -7.54 11.13
N LEU A 791 -23.03 -6.68 10.22
CA LEU A 791 -22.64 -5.30 10.55
C LEU A 791 -23.81 -4.50 11.11
N LEU A 792 -24.96 -4.48 10.42
CA LEU A 792 -26.13 -3.70 10.82
C LEU A 792 -26.72 -4.21 12.14
N ALA A 793 -26.74 -5.52 12.36
CA ALA A 793 -27.12 -6.12 13.63
C ALA A 793 -26.18 -5.69 14.78
N SER A 794 -24.86 -5.61 14.53
CA SER A 794 -23.90 -5.09 15.51
C SER A 794 -24.06 -3.58 15.76
N VAL A 795 -24.43 -2.78 14.76
CA VAL A 795 -24.73 -1.35 14.92
C VAL A 795 -26.00 -1.19 15.76
N LYS A 796 -27.08 -1.92 15.43
CA LYS A 796 -28.33 -1.97 16.23
C LYS A 796 -28.05 -2.31 17.69
N LYS A 797 -27.34 -3.42 17.96
CA LYS A 797 -27.01 -3.88 19.33
C LYS A 797 -26.18 -2.86 20.12
N SER A 798 -25.35 -2.04 19.45
CA SER A 798 -24.64 -0.92 20.09
C SER A 798 -25.58 0.26 20.38
N TYR A 799 -26.46 0.59 19.44
CA TYR A 799 -27.43 1.68 19.54
C TYR A 799 -28.46 1.45 20.66
N GLU A 800 -29.08 0.27 20.71
CA GLU A 800 -30.05 -0.13 21.75
C GLU A 800 -29.42 -0.09 23.15
N ARG A 801 -28.23 -0.68 23.32
CA ARG A 801 -27.48 -0.65 24.58
C ARG A 801 -27.19 0.78 25.04
N ARG A 802 -26.92 1.70 24.10
CA ARG A 802 -26.68 3.11 24.42
C ARG A 802 -27.96 3.82 24.86
N ILE A 803 -29.09 3.60 24.19
CA ILE A 803 -30.39 4.16 24.61
C ILE A 803 -30.79 3.66 26.00
N GLY A 804 -30.66 2.36 26.27
CA GLY A 804 -30.98 1.78 27.58
C GLY A 804 -30.13 2.31 28.75
N ASN A 805 -29.02 2.98 28.47
CA ASN A 805 -28.17 3.63 29.47
C ASN A 805 -28.46 5.14 29.65
N ILE A 806 -29.32 5.75 28.82
CA ILE A 806 -29.70 7.17 28.98
C ILE A 806 -30.66 7.26 30.17
N LYS A 807 -30.19 7.82 31.29
CA LYS A 807 -31.06 8.13 32.43
C LYS A 807 -32.06 9.24 32.07
N PRO A 808 -33.33 9.13 32.49
CA PRO A 808 -34.23 10.28 32.52
C PRO A 808 -33.69 11.41 33.40
N GLU A 809 -34.03 12.65 33.02
CA GLU A 809 -34.07 13.86 33.87
C GLU A 809 -32.77 14.46 34.42
N THR A 810 -31.62 13.75 34.48
CA THR A 810 -30.34 14.35 34.93
C THR A 810 -29.52 14.99 33.79
N PHE A 811 -30.02 16.10 33.23
CA PHE A 811 -29.32 16.90 32.21
C PHE A 811 -28.53 18.09 32.82
N ALA A 812 -27.51 17.78 33.61
CA ALA A 812 -26.50 18.77 34.03
C ALA A 812 -25.20 18.53 33.25
N ILE A 813 -24.74 19.52 32.48
CA ILE A 813 -23.44 19.43 31.77
C ILE A 813 -22.34 19.83 32.75
N ASP A 814 -21.82 18.85 33.48
CA ASP A 814 -20.64 19.05 34.32
C ASP A 814 -19.38 19.11 33.46
N PHE A 815 -18.78 20.29 33.36
CA PHE A 815 -17.56 20.54 32.58
C PHE A 815 -16.27 20.14 33.34
N GLY A 816 -16.37 19.66 34.59
CA GLY A 816 -15.26 19.59 35.53
C GLY A 816 -14.91 18.20 36.06
N ASN A 817 -14.77 17.16 35.22
CA ASN A 817 -14.06 15.94 35.64
C ASN A 817 -13.40 15.12 34.51
N GLY A 818 -12.36 14.36 34.87
CA GLY A 818 -11.48 13.64 33.94
C GLY A 818 -12.09 12.37 33.35
N ALA A 819 -12.42 12.38 32.05
CA ALA A 819 -12.91 11.24 31.29
C ALA A 819 -11.75 10.39 30.71
N GLY A 820 -11.57 9.16 31.21
CA GLY A 820 -10.52 8.24 30.76
C GLY A 820 -10.67 7.73 29.31
N PRO A 821 -9.61 7.10 28.74
CA PRO A 821 -9.56 6.69 27.34
C PRO A 821 -10.63 5.65 26.97
N ALA A 822 -11.64 6.08 26.21
CA ALA A 822 -12.81 5.29 25.89
C ALA A 822 -12.53 4.16 24.88
N ARG A 823 -12.66 2.90 25.32
CA ARG A 823 -12.37 1.67 24.54
C ARG A 823 -13.42 1.32 23.47
N GLY A 824 -13.71 2.25 22.57
CA GLY A 824 -14.65 2.08 21.46
C GLY A 824 -14.25 0.97 20.48
N HIS A 825 -15.21 0.18 20.01
CA HIS A 825 -14.99 -0.97 19.11
C HIS A 825 -15.77 -0.80 17.80
N CYS A 826 -15.08 -0.95 16.67
CA CYS A 826 -15.68 -1.05 15.34
C CYS A 826 -16.26 -2.47 15.12
N PRO A 827 -17.52 -2.63 14.66
CA PRO A 827 -18.12 -3.94 14.38
C PRO A 827 -17.23 -4.86 13.53
N ILE A 828 -16.61 -4.28 12.53
CA ILE A 828 -15.77 -4.94 11.52
C ILE A 828 -14.51 -5.62 12.10
N LEU A 829 -14.16 -5.31 13.37
CA LEU A 829 -13.05 -5.90 14.11
C LEU A 829 -13.51 -6.68 15.36
N ASP A 830 -14.83 -6.78 15.59
CA ASP A 830 -15.42 -7.58 16.67
C ASP A 830 -14.96 -9.05 16.53
N PRO A 831 -14.45 -9.69 17.59
CA PRO A 831 -13.98 -11.07 17.53
C PRO A 831 -14.98 -12.06 16.90
N ASN A 832 -16.28 -11.86 17.12
CA ASN A 832 -17.34 -12.70 16.58
C ASN A 832 -17.56 -12.50 15.07
N LEU A 833 -17.06 -11.41 14.48
CA LEU A 833 -17.13 -11.11 13.05
C LEU A 833 -15.80 -11.33 12.32
N ARG A 834 -14.67 -11.49 13.04
CA ARG A 834 -13.36 -11.75 12.43
C ARG A 834 -13.34 -13.02 11.59
N THR A 835 -13.97 -14.08 12.08
CA THR A 835 -14.10 -15.41 11.43
C THR A 835 -14.77 -15.35 10.07
N PHE A 836 -15.68 -14.41 9.86
CA PHE A 836 -16.40 -14.19 8.59
C PHE A 836 -15.67 -13.23 7.63
N LEU A 837 -14.75 -12.41 8.16
CA LEU A 837 -14.01 -11.39 7.41
C LEU A 837 -12.57 -11.83 7.07
N SER A 838 -12.10 -12.94 7.66
CA SER A 838 -10.91 -13.66 7.22
C SER A 838 -11.27 -14.70 6.16
N SER A 839 -10.91 -14.45 4.89
CA SER A 839 -10.76 -15.54 3.92
C SER A 839 -9.76 -16.56 4.47
N PRO A 840 -10.03 -17.88 4.39
CA PRO A 840 -9.11 -18.91 4.89
C PRO A 840 -7.71 -18.89 4.24
N GLU A 841 -7.56 -18.34 3.04
CA GLU A 841 -6.30 -18.43 2.26
C GLU A 841 -5.69 -17.09 1.81
N ASP A 842 -6.45 -15.98 1.74
CA ASP A 842 -5.95 -14.67 1.27
C ASP A 842 -5.36 -13.75 2.37
N SER A 843 -5.11 -14.29 3.57
CA SER A 843 -4.79 -13.50 4.77
C SER A 843 -3.30 -13.09 4.89
N THR A 844 -2.74 -12.43 3.88
CA THR A 844 -1.35 -11.92 3.88
C THR A 844 -1.10 -10.75 4.85
N TYR A 845 -2.14 -10.26 5.54
CA TYR A 845 -2.06 -9.19 6.54
C TYR A 845 -2.52 -9.66 7.93
N GLY A 846 -1.68 -10.47 8.57
CA GLY A 846 -1.77 -10.89 9.98
C GLY A 846 -1.59 -9.74 11.01
N GLY A 847 -2.37 -8.65 10.89
CA GLY A 847 -2.32 -7.51 11.79
C GLY A 847 -3.15 -7.72 13.06
N SER A 848 -2.48 -7.83 14.21
CA SER A 848 -3.09 -8.08 15.52
C SER A 848 -3.70 -6.81 16.14
N PHE A 849 -5.00 -6.60 15.92
CA PHE A 849 -5.78 -5.63 16.70
C PHE A 849 -6.08 -6.21 18.08
N ASN A 850 -5.15 -6.03 19.02
CA ASN A 850 -5.26 -6.46 20.42
C ASN A 850 -5.54 -5.24 21.31
N ARG A 851 -6.67 -5.21 22.01
CA ARG A 851 -7.30 -3.97 22.54
C ARG A 851 -7.26 -3.85 24.07
N ASN A 852 -6.15 -4.24 24.69
CA ASN A 852 -6.08 -4.47 26.14
C ASN A 852 -4.93 -3.76 26.89
N SER A 853 -4.85 -2.44 26.72
CA SER A 853 -4.33 -1.49 27.73
C SER A 853 -5.01 -0.12 27.46
N ALA A 854 -5.33 0.76 28.43
CA ALA A 854 -4.80 1.03 29.78
C ALA A 854 -3.55 1.93 29.86
N THR A 855 -3.39 2.85 28.90
CA THR A 855 -2.54 4.04 29.02
C THR A 855 -3.33 5.30 28.63
N SER A 856 -2.95 6.46 29.17
CA SER A 856 -3.71 7.71 29.12
C SER A 856 -3.09 8.76 28.18
N ASP A 857 -3.98 9.51 27.51
CA ASP A 857 -3.76 10.76 26.76
C ASP A 857 -2.80 10.78 25.54
N ARG A 858 -3.39 11.24 24.42
CA ARG A 858 -2.77 12.09 23.36
C ARG A 858 -1.55 11.57 22.58
N GLN A 859 -1.83 10.67 21.64
CA GLN A 859 -1.72 11.01 20.21
C GLN A 859 -2.76 10.20 19.41
N HIS A 860 -3.37 10.81 18.38
CA HIS A 860 -4.46 10.20 17.59
C HIS A 860 -3.93 9.64 16.26
N PHE A 861 -3.10 8.61 16.37
CA PHE A 861 -2.49 7.94 15.22
C PHE A 861 -3.44 6.97 14.48
N GLY A 862 -3.26 6.93 13.16
CA GLY A 862 -3.16 5.69 12.38
C GLY A 862 -4.42 4.85 12.12
N MET A 863 -5.55 5.05 12.82
CA MET A 863 -6.73 4.20 12.59
C MET A 863 -7.23 4.34 11.13
N PRO A 864 -7.42 3.24 10.38
CA PRO A 864 -7.91 3.31 9.01
C PRO A 864 -9.22 4.11 8.94
N LEU A 865 -9.35 5.04 8.00
CA LEU A 865 -10.49 5.97 7.96
C LEU A 865 -11.87 5.27 7.87
N TYR A 866 -11.90 4.03 7.38
CA TYR A 866 -13.07 3.14 7.36
C TYR A 866 -13.35 2.46 8.71
N HIS A 867 -12.32 2.14 9.50
CA HIS A 867 -12.50 1.74 10.90
C HIS A 867 -13.22 2.86 11.67
N ASP A 868 -12.79 4.11 11.51
CA ASP A 868 -13.40 5.24 12.21
C ASP A 868 -14.84 5.52 11.72
N LEU A 869 -15.14 5.34 10.42
CA LEU A 869 -16.51 5.43 9.89
C LEU A 869 -17.47 4.45 10.62
N TRP A 870 -17.11 3.18 10.70
CA TRP A 870 -17.91 2.14 11.35
C TRP A 870 -17.87 2.21 12.89
N ALA A 871 -16.74 2.61 13.49
CA ALA A 871 -16.65 2.89 14.92
C ALA A 871 -17.55 4.09 15.31
N THR A 872 -17.64 5.06 14.42
CA THR A 872 -18.52 6.22 14.53
C THR A 872 -20.00 5.82 14.47
N MET A 873 -20.41 4.94 13.55
CA MET A 873 -21.80 4.43 13.50
C MET A 873 -22.24 3.75 14.80
N THR A 874 -21.35 2.99 15.44
CA THR A 874 -21.59 2.42 16.78
C THR A 874 -21.55 3.43 17.93
N CYS A 875 -21.40 4.72 17.61
CA CYS A 875 -21.38 5.87 18.52
C CYS A 875 -20.30 5.81 19.60
N ASN A 876 -19.11 5.28 19.27
CA ASN A 876 -18.00 5.07 20.20
C ASN A 876 -17.41 6.35 20.85
N TRP A 877 -17.84 7.52 20.42
CA TRP A 877 -17.48 8.82 21.00
C TRP A 877 -18.08 9.11 22.37
N ALA A 878 -19.22 8.51 22.71
CA ALA A 878 -19.88 8.69 24.00
C ALA A 878 -19.34 7.63 24.97
N GLY A 879 -18.22 7.95 25.61
CA GLY A 879 -17.67 7.23 26.75
C GLY A 879 -17.61 8.21 27.92
N SER A 880 -18.10 7.79 29.08
CA SER A 880 -18.42 8.63 30.25
C SER A 880 -19.22 9.89 29.92
N ILE A 881 -20.52 9.69 29.77
CA ILE A 881 -21.55 10.43 30.52
C ILE A 881 -22.12 9.41 31.52
#